data_AF-A0A9P3N6N9-F1
#
_entry.id   AF-A0A9P3N6N9-F1
#
_cell.length_a   1.000
_cell.length_b   1.000
_cell.length_c   1.000
_cell.angle_alpha   90.00
_cell.angle_beta   90.00
_cell.angle_gamma   90.00
#
_symmetry.space_group_name_H-M   'P 1'
#
loop_
_entity.id
_entity.type
_entity.pdbx_description
1 polymer ?
#
loop_
_entity_poly.entity_id
_entity_poly.type
_entity_poly.pdbx_seq_one_letter_code
_entity_poly.pdbx_strand_id
1 'polypeptide(L)'
;MAPNDATEIPSWMADVVSLDDPAKLTAPIKSAVDKFALLPAFLKVRGLVKQHVDSFNYFVNCDIKKIIHAKANERVTCDTDPNFYLKYLDIFVGKPSVQEDYVMEDITPQNCRLRDMTYAAPITVDVEYTRGKEIVRRVGKDGQGALLIGRIPLMLRSDHCVLHGKNEQELAKLGECPLDPGGYFVVKGVEKVILIQEQLSKNRIIIDADSKGGVAGSVTSSTHERKSKTNIVMKHGRFLLRHNTFNEDVNMVIALKAMGVESDQEVVQMVGRDPKYADLLAPTLQESAAAGVFTTQQALEYCGTKVKQARQMWGRARRSRVDEVRDVLANIVLCHVPVHRFDYREKCMFIAVILRRMMDALINADAVDDRDYYGNKRLELSGQLVSLLFEDLFKRMNMELRRQADAILSKSNRATQFDVVKCIRPDIITYGLEHAISSGNWTVKRFRMDRKGVTQVLSRLAFIGAFGHMTRITSQFEKTRKVSGPRALHPSQWGMVCPADTPEGEACGLVKNLALMTHVTTDEEEPPLIRLCHSLGVEDLHLQSAEEIHSTTTYMVFLNGLILGVHRRPLRFSDALRKLRRAGKVPEFLSIYVHSAQRSVILAADGGRVCRPLVIADKGVSRVKQHHIRELKDGIRTFDDFLREGLVEYLDVNEENNALIALYEWEATPDTTHIEIEPFTILGACAGLIPYPHHNQSPRNTYQCAMGKQAMGNMAYNQLGRMDTLLYLLVYPQRPLLTTRTIELVCPPSTPTHFSRTVLHCSDYPGYMRGI
;
A
#
# COMPACT_ATOMS: atom_id res chain seq x y z
N MET A 1 -8.60 -16.20 -63.92
CA MET A 1 -8.65 -14.74 -63.67
C MET A 1 -9.00 -14.53 -62.21
N ALA A 2 -7.98 -14.35 -61.38
CA ALA A 2 -8.06 -13.92 -59.99
C ALA A 2 -6.89 -12.94 -59.79
N PRO A 3 -7.10 -11.79 -59.12
CA PRO A 3 -6.11 -10.72 -59.08
C PRO A 3 -4.97 -11.07 -58.10
N ASN A 4 -3.75 -10.76 -58.52
CA ASN A 4 -2.57 -10.68 -57.67
C ASN A 4 -2.66 -9.38 -56.85
N ASP A 5 -3.23 -9.43 -55.64
CA ASP A 5 -2.98 -8.41 -54.63
C ASP A 5 -1.75 -8.82 -53.83
N ALA A 6 -0.58 -8.39 -54.33
CA ALA A 6 0.65 -8.38 -53.58
C ALA A 6 0.46 -7.42 -52.39
N THR A 7 0.54 -7.97 -51.18
CA THR A 7 0.55 -7.23 -49.93
C THR A 7 1.65 -6.16 -49.95
N GLU A 8 1.26 -4.88 -50.00
CA GLU A 8 2.15 -3.76 -49.78
C GLU A 8 2.78 -3.87 -48.38
N ILE A 9 4.10 -3.92 -48.36
CA ILE A 9 4.89 -3.85 -47.12
C ILE A 9 4.68 -2.44 -46.53
N PRO A 10 4.32 -2.31 -45.24
CA PRO A 10 4.15 -1.01 -44.60
C PRO A 10 5.42 -0.15 -44.71
N SER A 11 5.29 1.15 -44.96
CA SER A 11 6.43 2.07 -45.17
C SER A 11 7.44 2.11 -44.02
N TRP A 12 7.06 1.75 -42.79
CA TRP A 12 7.96 1.65 -41.64
C TRP A 12 8.86 0.41 -41.64
N MET A 13 8.56 -0.60 -42.46
CA MET A 13 9.43 -1.75 -42.69
C MET A 13 10.53 -1.45 -43.73
N ALA A 14 10.37 -0.40 -44.54
CA ALA A 14 11.38 0.03 -45.50
C ALA A 14 12.61 0.70 -44.85
N ASP A 15 12.45 1.23 -43.63
CA ASP A 15 13.54 1.83 -42.86
C ASP A 15 14.36 0.79 -42.05
N VAL A 16 13.97 -0.49 -42.09
CA VAL A 16 14.73 -1.58 -41.48
C VAL A 16 15.72 -2.11 -42.52
N VAL A 17 16.88 -1.46 -42.54
CA VAL A 17 18.07 -1.78 -43.33
C VAL A 17 17.94 -1.42 -44.83
N SER A 18 18.12 -0.13 -45.14
CA SER A 18 18.64 0.25 -46.45
C SER A 18 20.04 -0.37 -46.61
N LEU A 19 20.14 -1.47 -47.36
CA LEU A 19 21.40 -2.17 -47.67
C LEU A 19 22.33 -1.33 -48.57
N ASP A 20 21.90 -0.15 -49.01
CA ASP A 20 22.58 0.67 -50.01
C ASP A 20 23.71 1.56 -49.45
N ASP A 21 23.93 1.58 -48.13
CA ASP A 21 24.88 2.49 -47.48
C ASP A 21 26.03 1.70 -46.79
N PRO A 22 27.16 1.44 -47.49
CA PRO A 22 28.24 0.57 -46.99
C PRO A 22 28.91 1.11 -45.71
N ALA A 23 28.80 2.42 -45.42
CA ALA A 23 29.29 3.02 -44.19
C ALA A 23 28.51 2.58 -42.94
N LYS A 24 27.21 2.27 -43.06
CA LYS A 24 26.37 1.77 -41.96
C LYS A 24 26.61 0.29 -41.65
N LEU A 25 27.02 -0.49 -42.66
CA LEU A 25 27.43 -1.89 -42.51
C LEU A 25 28.76 -2.05 -41.76
N THR A 26 29.68 -1.10 -41.92
CA THR A 26 30.97 -1.07 -41.22
C THR A 26 30.93 -0.36 -39.86
N ALA A 27 29.80 0.25 -39.49
CA ALA A 27 29.66 0.83 -38.17
C ALA A 27 29.76 -0.30 -37.13
N PRO A 28 30.60 -0.16 -36.08
CA PRO A 28 30.68 -1.19 -35.05
C PRO A 28 29.28 -1.39 -34.47
N ILE A 29 28.82 -2.65 -34.45
CA ILE A 29 27.57 -3.01 -33.77
C ILE A 29 27.70 -2.47 -32.35
N LYS A 30 26.87 -1.49 -31.97
CA LYS A 30 26.78 -1.05 -30.58
C LYS A 30 26.40 -2.29 -29.78
N SER A 31 27.37 -2.91 -29.10
CA SER A 31 27.11 -4.08 -28.27
C SER A 31 26.11 -3.64 -27.21
N ALA A 32 24.86 -4.11 -27.32
CA ALA A 32 23.85 -3.85 -26.31
C ALA A 32 24.42 -4.28 -24.95
N VAL A 33 24.35 -3.38 -23.97
CA VAL A 33 24.84 -3.68 -22.62
C VAL A 33 24.00 -4.81 -22.05
N ASP A 34 24.64 -5.83 -21.46
CA ASP A 34 23.95 -6.97 -20.84
C ASP A 34 23.26 -6.53 -19.53
N LYS A 35 22.10 -5.90 -19.66
CA LYS A 35 21.29 -5.37 -18.56
C LYS A 35 20.65 -6.45 -17.70
N PHE A 36 20.55 -7.68 -18.20
CA PHE A 36 20.01 -8.83 -17.46
C PHE A 36 20.68 -9.02 -16.10
N ALA A 37 21.99 -8.74 -15.96
CA ALA A 37 22.73 -8.87 -14.71
C ALA A 37 22.14 -8.03 -13.54
N LEU A 38 21.38 -6.98 -13.84
CA LEU A 38 20.68 -6.16 -12.83
C LEU A 38 19.53 -6.92 -12.16
N LEU A 39 18.88 -7.85 -12.86
CA LEU A 39 17.73 -8.59 -12.34
C LEU A 39 18.11 -9.55 -11.20
N PRO A 40 19.13 -10.44 -11.33
CA PRO A 40 19.63 -11.22 -10.20
C PRO A 40 20.10 -10.35 -9.04
N ALA A 41 20.74 -9.20 -9.34
CA ALA A 41 21.19 -8.27 -8.31
C ALA A 41 20.01 -7.66 -7.52
N PHE A 42 18.95 -7.25 -8.22
CA PHE A 42 17.70 -6.79 -7.62
C PHE A 42 17.08 -7.88 -6.74
N LEU A 43 16.96 -9.12 -7.24
CA LEU A 43 16.36 -10.22 -6.49
C LEU A 43 17.20 -10.65 -5.27
N LYS A 44 18.52 -10.49 -5.30
CA LYS A 44 19.37 -10.73 -4.12
C LYS A 44 19.07 -9.73 -3.00
N VAL A 45 18.93 -8.45 -3.35
CA VAL A 45 18.69 -7.36 -2.38
C VAL A 45 17.23 -7.31 -1.94
N ARG A 46 16.27 -7.43 -2.85
CA ARG A 46 14.84 -7.23 -2.57
C ARG A 46 14.03 -8.54 -2.55
N GLY A 47 14.51 -9.62 -3.13
CA GLY A 47 13.79 -10.90 -3.16
C GLY A 47 12.38 -10.81 -3.78
N LEU A 48 11.67 -11.94 -3.81
CA LEU A 48 10.28 -12.00 -4.31
C LEU A 48 9.25 -11.86 -3.19
N VAL A 49 9.65 -12.15 -1.95
CA VAL A 49 8.75 -12.23 -0.79
C VAL A 49 9.12 -11.19 0.28
N LYS A 50 10.20 -10.41 0.11
CA LYS A 50 10.60 -9.44 1.14
C LYS A 50 9.58 -8.34 1.35
N GLN A 51 8.70 -8.03 0.40
CA GLN A 51 7.57 -7.12 0.66
C GLN A 51 6.74 -7.48 1.91
N HIS A 52 6.57 -8.77 2.22
CA HIS A 52 5.94 -9.18 3.48
C HIS A 52 6.86 -8.99 4.68
N VAL A 53 8.13 -9.38 4.53
CA VAL A 53 9.14 -9.35 5.59
C VAL A 53 9.50 -7.91 5.98
N ASP A 54 9.83 -7.06 5.00
CA ASP A 54 10.17 -5.65 5.16
C ASP A 54 9.00 -4.88 5.78
N SER A 55 7.76 -5.15 5.34
CA SER A 55 6.57 -4.54 5.95
C SER A 55 6.40 -4.95 7.41
N PHE A 56 6.62 -6.22 7.74
CA PHE A 56 6.53 -6.70 9.12
C PHE A 56 7.68 -6.17 9.99
N ASN A 57 8.90 -6.12 9.46
CA ASN A 57 10.07 -5.55 10.11
C ASN A 57 9.85 -4.06 10.41
N TYR A 58 9.34 -3.28 9.44
CA TYR A 58 8.98 -1.89 9.65
C TYR A 58 7.93 -1.74 10.76
N PHE A 59 6.93 -2.63 10.79
CA PHE A 59 5.94 -2.62 11.86
C PHE A 59 6.56 -2.87 13.24
N VAL A 60 7.40 -3.90 13.38
CA VAL A 60 8.03 -4.29 14.66
C VAL A 60 9.03 -3.24 15.14
N ASN A 61 9.80 -2.64 14.23
CA ASN A 61 10.87 -1.72 14.60
C ASN A 61 10.37 -0.27 14.77
N CYS A 62 9.43 0.17 13.93
CA CYS A 62 9.00 1.57 13.85
C CYS A 62 7.55 1.78 14.28
N ASP A 63 6.58 1.11 13.65
CA ASP A 63 5.16 1.43 13.87
C ASP A 63 4.68 1.10 15.28
N ILE A 64 5.17 0.01 15.88
CA ILE A 64 4.77 -0.36 17.24
C ILE A 64 5.12 0.75 18.25
N LYS A 65 6.25 1.45 18.03
CA LYS A 65 6.67 2.61 18.83
C LYS A 65 5.79 3.82 18.52
N LYS A 66 5.51 4.09 17.24
CA LYS A 66 4.59 5.16 16.83
C LYS A 66 3.19 5.00 17.47
N ILE A 67 2.69 3.77 17.57
CA ILE A 67 1.39 3.47 18.19
C ILE A 67 1.37 3.83 19.68
N ILE A 68 2.46 3.58 20.40
CA ILE A 68 2.55 3.86 21.84
C ILE A 68 2.77 5.35 22.11
N HIS A 69 3.64 5.99 21.34
CA HIS A 69 3.92 7.43 21.47
C HIS A 69 2.79 8.32 20.94
N ALA A 70 1.75 7.75 20.32
CA ALA A 70 0.57 8.50 19.96
C ALA A 70 -0.06 9.15 21.21
N LYS A 71 -0.34 10.46 21.16
CA LYS A 71 -0.84 11.26 22.31
C LYS A 71 -2.04 10.64 23.03
N ALA A 72 -2.90 9.93 22.30
CA ALA A 72 -4.09 9.28 22.86
C ALA A 72 -3.77 8.02 23.69
N ASN A 73 -2.60 7.42 23.50
CA ASN A 73 -2.18 6.15 24.07
C ASN A 73 -1.05 6.29 25.10
N GLU A 74 -0.26 7.37 25.02
CA GLU A 74 0.94 7.58 25.85
C GLU A 74 0.64 7.51 27.35
N ARG A 75 -0.49 8.09 27.77
CA ARG A 75 -0.90 8.16 29.18
C ARG A 75 -2.33 7.67 29.38
N VAL A 76 -2.49 6.68 30.25
CA VAL A 76 -3.79 6.22 30.75
C VAL A 76 -4.06 6.89 32.10
N THR A 77 -5.19 7.58 32.19
CA THR A 77 -5.67 8.23 33.42
C THR A 77 -7.00 7.63 33.86
N CYS A 78 -7.28 7.68 35.16
CA CYS A 78 -8.54 7.29 35.76
C CYS A 78 -9.44 8.50 36.01
N ASP A 79 -10.76 8.30 35.96
CA ASP A 79 -11.71 9.39 36.26
C ASP A 79 -11.93 9.55 37.77
N THR A 80 -11.79 8.45 38.52
CA THR A 80 -12.05 8.43 39.98
C THR A 80 -10.92 9.05 40.80
N ASP A 81 -9.68 8.88 40.35
CA ASP A 81 -8.49 9.48 40.99
C ASP A 81 -7.65 10.20 39.92
N PRO A 82 -7.71 11.55 39.87
CA PRO A 82 -6.96 12.34 38.90
C PRO A 82 -5.44 12.25 39.07
N ASN A 83 -4.96 11.87 40.26
CA ASN A 83 -3.52 11.74 40.51
C ASN A 83 -2.95 10.45 39.92
N PHE A 84 -3.82 9.47 39.65
CA PHE A 84 -3.41 8.20 39.10
C PHE A 84 -3.10 8.30 37.61
N TYR A 85 -1.91 7.87 37.21
CA TYR A 85 -1.59 7.65 35.81
C TYR A 85 -0.67 6.46 35.57
N LEU A 86 -0.80 5.88 34.38
CA LEU A 86 0.15 4.95 33.78
C LEU A 86 0.64 5.57 32.47
N LYS A 87 1.95 5.71 32.34
CA LYS A 87 2.64 6.21 31.15
C LYS A 87 3.52 5.10 30.57
N TYR A 88 3.42 4.91 29.26
CA TYR A 88 4.28 4.02 28.50
C TYR A 88 5.52 4.77 28.02
N LEU A 89 6.71 4.19 28.20
CA LEU A 89 7.99 4.83 27.87
C LEU A 89 8.56 4.30 26.56
N ASP A 90 8.83 2.99 26.47
CA ASP A 90 9.30 2.32 25.25
C ASP A 90 8.77 0.87 25.21
N ILE A 91 8.82 0.26 24.03
CA ILE A 91 8.35 -1.09 23.76
C ILE A 91 9.42 -1.89 23.02
N PHE A 92 9.51 -3.16 23.39
CA PHE A 92 10.46 -4.11 22.82
C PHE A 92 9.75 -5.41 22.47
N VAL A 93 10.09 -5.94 21.30
CA VAL A 93 9.71 -7.29 20.88
C VAL A 93 10.90 -8.20 21.11
N GLY A 94 10.70 -9.23 21.93
CA GLY A 94 11.74 -10.19 22.28
C GLY A 94 12.02 -11.21 21.18
N LYS A 95 12.75 -12.26 21.55
CA LYS A 95 12.95 -13.47 20.72
C LYS A 95 11.86 -14.51 21.00
N PRO A 96 11.58 -15.41 20.05
CA PRO A 96 10.52 -16.41 20.21
C PRO A 96 10.91 -17.45 21.26
N SER A 97 10.16 -17.48 22.36
CA SER A 97 10.45 -18.31 23.52
C SER A 97 9.16 -18.83 24.16
N VAL A 98 9.10 -20.10 24.57
CA VAL A 98 7.95 -20.67 25.29
C VAL A 98 8.30 -20.81 26.77
N GLN A 99 7.31 -20.64 27.63
CA GLN A 99 7.44 -20.92 29.06
C GLN A 99 6.90 -22.33 29.34
N GLU A 100 7.79 -23.27 29.67
CA GLU A 100 7.45 -24.65 30.10
C GLU A 100 8.02 -24.86 31.49
N ASP A 101 7.22 -25.34 32.45
CA ASP A 101 7.66 -25.62 33.83
C ASP A 101 8.50 -24.51 34.50
N TYR A 102 8.11 -23.26 34.28
CA TYR A 102 8.78 -22.03 34.74
C TYR A 102 10.15 -21.74 34.09
N VAL A 103 10.60 -22.57 33.15
CA VAL A 103 11.79 -22.35 32.33
C VAL A 103 11.38 -21.71 31.00
N MET A 104 12.16 -20.73 30.57
CA MET A 104 12.00 -20.10 29.26
C MET A 104 12.91 -20.81 28.26
N GLU A 105 12.32 -21.50 27.28
CA GLU A 105 13.05 -22.18 26.21
C GLU A 105 12.87 -21.48 24.86
N ASP A 106 13.95 -21.43 24.08
CA ASP A 106 13.91 -20.92 22.71
C ASP A 106 13.24 -21.93 21.77
N ILE A 107 12.32 -21.45 20.95
CA ILE A 107 11.56 -22.31 20.02
C ILE A 107 11.99 -22.12 18.57
N THR A 108 11.99 -23.23 17.83
CA THR A 108 12.16 -23.24 16.37
C THR A 108 10.79 -23.32 15.67
N PRO A 109 10.66 -22.79 14.43
CA PRO A 109 9.39 -22.89 13.72
C PRO A 109 9.01 -24.35 13.43
N GLN A 110 9.97 -25.24 13.17
CA GLN A 110 9.72 -26.67 13.00
C GLN A 110 9.11 -27.32 14.26
N ASN A 111 9.60 -26.98 15.45
CA ASN A 111 9.02 -27.46 16.70
C ASN A 111 7.58 -26.96 16.87
N CYS A 112 7.30 -25.71 16.49
CA CYS A 112 5.95 -25.16 16.54
C CYS A 112 4.99 -25.87 15.57
N ARG A 113 5.46 -26.28 14.38
CA ARG A 113 4.65 -27.06 13.43
C ARG A 113 4.31 -28.45 13.97
N LEU A 114 5.29 -29.16 14.55
CA LEU A 114 5.09 -30.53 15.04
C LEU A 114 4.27 -30.61 16.34
N ARG A 115 4.36 -29.58 17.20
CA ARG A 115 3.67 -29.53 18.50
C ARG A 115 2.34 -28.76 18.47
N ASP A 116 1.87 -28.35 17.30
CA ASP A 116 0.69 -27.50 17.12
C ASP A 116 0.71 -26.20 17.95
N MET A 117 1.89 -25.60 18.07
CA MET A 117 2.10 -24.36 18.84
C MET A 117 2.14 -23.13 17.92
N THR A 118 1.92 -21.96 18.50
CA THR A 118 2.14 -20.67 17.80
C THR A 118 3.60 -20.24 17.94
N TYR A 119 4.24 -19.89 16.82
CA TYR A 119 5.55 -19.27 16.82
C TYR A 119 5.42 -17.78 17.17
N ALA A 120 5.65 -17.44 18.44
CA ALA A 120 5.43 -16.09 18.96
C ALA A 120 6.57 -15.61 19.87
N ALA A 121 6.78 -14.29 19.93
CA ALA A 121 7.70 -13.62 20.82
C ALA A 121 6.99 -12.77 21.88
N PRO A 122 7.56 -12.60 23.08
CA PRO A 122 7.02 -11.74 24.12
C PRO A 122 7.16 -10.26 23.75
N ILE A 123 6.11 -9.48 24.03
CA ILE A 123 6.11 -8.02 23.90
C ILE A 123 6.26 -7.44 25.30
N THR A 124 7.33 -6.70 25.51
CA THR A 124 7.66 -6.09 26.80
C THR A 124 7.64 -4.57 26.71
N VAL A 125 7.19 -3.90 27.76
CA VAL A 125 7.01 -2.44 27.78
C VAL A 125 7.57 -1.85 29.07
N ASP A 126 8.25 -0.72 28.91
CA ASP A 126 8.69 0.11 30.01
C ASP A 126 7.56 1.05 30.44
N VAL A 127 7.27 1.07 31.74
CA VAL A 127 6.13 1.79 32.29
C VAL A 127 6.53 2.65 33.47
N GLU A 128 5.90 3.81 33.55
CA GLU A 128 5.94 4.71 34.69
C GLU A 128 4.52 4.87 35.23
N TYR A 129 4.30 4.56 36.51
CA TYR A 129 2.98 4.66 37.11
C TYR A 129 3.01 5.09 38.56
N THR A 130 1.91 5.66 39.01
CA THR A 130 1.73 6.09 40.40
C THR A 130 1.23 4.95 41.28
N ARG A 131 1.95 4.67 42.36
CA ARG A 131 1.54 3.75 43.43
C ARG A 131 1.38 4.56 44.72
N GLY A 132 0.15 4.97 45.02
CA GLY A 132 -0.10 5.90 46.13
C GLY A 132 0.50 7.27 45.84
N LYS A 133 1.47 7.71 46.65
CA LYS A 133 2.20 8.99 46.45
C LYS A 133 3.54 8.82 45.72
N GLU A 134 3.97 7.59 45.48
CA GLU A 134 5.26 7.31 44.83
C GLU A 134 5.09 7.07 43.34
N ILE A 135 6.03 7.58 42.55
CA ILE A 135 6.13 7.30 41.12
C ILE A 135 7.07 6.11 40.97
N VAL A 136 6.52 4.98 40.53
CA VAL A 136 7.27 3.75 40.27
C VAL A 136 7.60 3.69 38.78
N ARG A 137 8.88 3.56 38.46
CA ARG A 137 9.35 3.38 37.09
C ARG A 137 9.90 1.96 36.94
N ARG A 138 9.28 1.16 36.08
CA ARG A 138 9.82 -0.14 35.65
C ARG A 138 10.41 0.03 34.26
N VAL A 139 11.73 0.02 34.20
CA VAL A 139 12.50 0.08 32.96
C VAL A 139 13.32 -1.20 32.86
N GLY A 140 13.16 -1.94 31.77
CA GLY A 140 14.03 -3.06 31.46
C GLY A 140 15.28 -2.59 30.71
N LYS A 141 16.43 -3.23 30.95
CA LYS A 141 17.56 -3.11 30.02
C LYS A 141 17.31 -4.08 28.87
N ASP A 142 17.09 -3.57 27.66
CA ASP A 142 16.79 -4.36 26.45
C ASP A 142 15.62 -5.36 26.64
N GLY A 143 14.57 -4.93 27.35
CA GLY A 143 13.39 -5.75 27.65
C GLY A 143 13.53 -6.70 28.84
N GLN A 144 14.74 -6.89 29.41
CA GLN A 144 14.93 -7.69 30.63
C GLN A 144 14.53 -6.89 31.87
N GLY A 145 13.47 -7.34 32.57
CA GLY A 145 12.86 -6.63 33.72
C GLY A 145 11.71 -5.69 33.36
N ALA A 146 11.42 -5.53 32.06
CA ALA A 146 10.27 -4.80 31.55
C ALA A 146 8.97 -5.61 31.72
N LEU A 147 7.82 -4.94 31.61
CA LEU A 147 6.53 -5.58 31.83
C LEU A 147 6.04 -6.32 30.58
N LEU A 148 5.69 -7.60 30.72
CA LEU A 148 5.07 -8.38 29.65
C LEU A 148 3.61 -7.95 29.44
N ILE A 149 3.29 -7.47 28.24
CA ILE A 149 1.92 -7.03 27.89
C ILE A 149 1.21 -7.99 26.92
N GLY A 150 1.90 -9.00 26.39
CA GLY A 150 1.34 -9.97 25.46
C GLY A 150 2.42 -10.66 24.64
N ARG A 151 2.00 -11.50 23.70
CA ARG A 151 2.86 -12.19 22.75
C ARG A 151 2.42 -11.91 21.32
N ILE A 152 3.37 -11.70 20.43
CA ILE A 152 3.12 -11.45 19.01
C ILE A 152 3.56 -12.64 18.17
N PRO A 153 2.70 -13.20 17.31
CA PRO A 153 3.12 -14.17 16.30
C PRO A 153 4.18 -13.56 15.38
N LEU A 154 5.33 -14.21 15.27
CA LEU A 154 6.45 -13.72 14.44
C LEU A 154 6.36 -14.29 13.03
N MET A 155 6.64 -13.44 12.05
CA MET A 155 6.78 -13.86 10.66
C MET A 155 8.12 -14.57 10.45
N LEU A 156 8.11 -15.69 9.72
CA LEU A 156 9.34 -16.42 9.43
C LEU A 156 10.27 -15.58 8.54
N ARG A 157 11.57 -15.59 8.89
CA ARG A 157 12.66 -14.78 8.28
C ARG A 157 12.60 -13.27 8.51
N SER A 158 11.73 -12.79 9.41
CA SER A 158 11.81 -11.41 9.95
C SER A 158 13.04 -11.21 10.84
N ASP A 159 13.39 -9.97 11.17
CA ASP A 159 14.61 -9.62 11.92
C ASP A 159 14.71 -10.33 13.28
N HIS A 160 13.56 -10.52 13.95
CA HIS A 160 13.46 -11.18 15.25
C HIS A 160 13.30 -12.71 15.15
N CYS A 161 13.23 -13.26 13.93
CA CYS A 161 13.13 -14.69 13.71
C CYS A 161 14.48 -15.38 13.90
N VAL A 162 14.45 -16.58 14.47
CA VAL A 162 15.65 -17.42 14.69
C VAL A 162 16.32 -17.83 13.37
N LEU A 163 15.62 -17.72 12.23
CA LEU A 163 16.14 -18.08 10.90
C LEU A 163 16.88 -16.94 10.20
N HIS A 164 16.79 -15.70 10.72
CA HIS A 164 17.37 -14.54 10.08
C HIS A 164 18.91 -14.59 10.11
N GLY A 165 19.55 -14.32 8.97
CA GLY A 165 21.01 -14.27 8.84
C GLY A 165 21.75 -15.61 8.97
N LYS A 166 21.03 -16.74 9.03
CA LYS A 166 21.65 -18.06 9.19
C LYS A 166 22.11 -18.66 7.87
N ASN A 167 23.22 -19.39 7.94
CA ASN A 167 23.77 -20.13 6.81
C ASN A 167 22.99 -21.43 6.55
N GLU A 168 23.12 -21.98 5.35
CA GLU A 168 22.44 -23.23 4.94
C GLU A 168 22.68 -24.40 5.92
N GLN A 169 23.91 -24.57 6.42
CA GLN A 169 24.23 -25.61 7.40
C GLN A 169 23.54 -25.39 8.76
N GLU A 170 23.36 -24.14 9.17
CA GLU A 170 22.68 -23.81 10.42
C GLU A 170 21.18 -24.02 10.30
N LEU A 171 20.60 -23.70 9.13
CA LEU A 171 19.20 -23.99 8.82
C LEU A 171 18.93 -25.50 8.81
N ALA A 172 19.86 -26.30 8.28
CA ALA A 172 19.76 -27.76 8.33
C ALA A 172 19.73 -28.29 9.78
N LYS A 173 20.53 -27.72 10.69
CA LYS A 173 20.49 -28.06 12.14
C LYS A 173 19.15 -27.73 12.80
N LEU A 174 18.45 -26.72 12.29
CA LEU A 174 17.13 -26.31 12.78
C LEU A 174 15.98 -27.08 12.10
N GLY A 175 16.28 -27.96 11.15
CA GLY A 175 15.28 -28.70 10.37
C GLY A 175 14.53 -27.85 9.34
N GLU A 176 15.12 -26.74 8.88
CA GLU A 176 14.50 -25.79 7.96
C GLU A 176 15.14 -25.80 6.57
N CYS A 177 14.34 -25.49 5.55
CA CYS A 177 14.80 -25.40 4.17
C CYS A 177 15.38 -24.00 3.86
N PRO A 178 16.61 -23.89 3.31
CA PRO A 178 17.19 -22.62 2.87
C PRO A 178 16.43 -21.95 1.72
N LEU A 179 15.70 -22.74 0.93
CA LEU A 179 14.96 -22.26 -0.24
C LEU A 179 13.52 -21.85 0.07
N ASP A 180 13.03 -22.13 1.29
CA ASP A 180 11.68 -21.74 1.67
C ASP A 180 11.57 -20.20 1.68
N PRO A 181 10.58 -19.59 1.02
CA PRO A 181 10.50 -18.14 0.90
C PRO A 181 10.41 -17.38 2.24
N GLY A 182 9.88 -18.01 3.29
CA GLY A 182 9.47 -17.31 4.52
C GLY A 182 8.30 -16.34 4.26
N GLY A 183 8.12 -15.35 5.14
CA GLY A 183 7.08 -14.31 4.96
C GLY A 183 5.67 -14.69 5.41
N TYR A 184 5.51 -15.85 6.07
CA TYR A 184 4.24 -16.34 6.61
C TYR A 184 4.34 -16.61 8.12
N PHE A 185 3.21 -16.90 8.77
CA PHE A 185 3.11 -17.16 10.21
C PHE A 185 2.83 -18.64 10.50
N VAL A 186 3.30 -19.14 11.65
CA VAL A 186 2.91 -20.45 12.18
C VAL A 186 2.04 -20.21 13.41
N VAL A 187 0.75 -20.52 13.30
CA VAL A 187 -0.24 -20.33 14.38
C VAL A 187 -0.96 -21.64 14.62
N LYS A 188 -0.86 -22.17 15.85
CA LYS A 188 -1.41 -23.47 16.24
C LYS A 188 -1.03 -24.59 15.26
N GLY A 189 0.26 -24.71 14.95
CA GLY A 189 0.79 -25.70 13.99
C GLY A 189 0.57 -25.38 12.51
N VAL A 190 -0.39 -24.52 12.17
CA VAL A 190 -0.77 -24.26 10.78
C VAL A 190 -0.03 -23.04 10.20
N GLU A 191 0.50 -23.21 8.99
CA GLU A 191 1.10 -22.11 8.22
C GLU A 191 0.03 -21.21 7.61
N LYS A 192 0.04 -19.93 8.00
CA LYS A 192 -0.92 -18.92 7.55
C LYS A 192 -0.20 -17.78 6.86
N VAL A 193 -0.62 -17.45 5.64
CA VAL A 193 -0.15 -16.28 4.90
C VAL A 193 -1.21 -15.18 4.95
N ILE A 194 -0.80 -13.94 5.21
CA ILE A 194 -1.65 -12.76 5.05
C ILE A 194 -1.56 -12.33 3.59
N LEU A 195 -2.69 -12.27 2.90
CA LEU A 195 -2.73 -11.85 1.49
C LEU A 195 -2.64 -10.34 1.36
N ILE A 196 -1.95 -9.87 0.33
CA ILE A 196 -1.84 -8.45 0.00
C ILE A 196 -3.22 -7.94 -0.41
N GLN A 197 -3.70 -6.86 0.21
CA GLN A 197 -5.04 -6.32 -0.04
C GLN A 197 -4.98 -5.10 -0.94
N GLU A 198 -5.57 -5.16 -2.13
CA GLU A 198 -5.73 -4.01 -3.03
C GLU A 198 -6.86 -3.09 -2.52
N GLN A 199 -6.57 -1.80 -2.33
CA GLN A 199 -7.52 -0.78 -1.88
C GLN A 199 -7.42 0.46 -2.74
N LEU A 200 -8.46 1.28 -2.72
CA LEU A 200 -8.37 2.64 -3.25
C LEU A 200 -7.47 3.49 -2.37
N SER A 201 -6.73 4.40 -3.01
CA SER A 201 -5.89 5.39 -2.36
C SER A 201 -6.69 6.19 -1.35
N LYS A 202 -6.14 6.31 -0.15
CA LYS A 202 -6.66 7.20 0.88
C LYS A 202 -6.22 8.63 0.54
N ASN A 203 -6.91 9.62 1.12
CA ASN A 203 -6.60 11.05 1.01
C ASN A 203 -6.54 11.61 -0.44
N ARG A 204 -7.08 10.90 -1.43
CA ARG A 204 -7.17 11.35 -2.82
C ARG A 204 -8.61 11.71 -3.18
N ILE A 205 -8.77 12.75 -3.98
CA ILE A 205 -10.06 13.17 -4.54
C ILE A 205 -10.37 12.27 -5.73
N ILE A 206 -11.49 11.54 -5.63
CA ILE A 206 -12.03 10.69 -6.69
C ILE A 206 -13.37 11.26 -7.11
N ILE A 207 -13.49 11.62 -8.39
CA ILE A 207 -14.75 12.04 -9.01
C ILE A 207 -15.40 10.84 -9.68
N ASP A 208 -16.66 10.60 -9.35
CA ASP A 208 -17.47 9.54 -9.94
C ASP A 208 -18.71 10.14 -10.59
N ALA A 209 -19.12 9.56 -11.72
CA ALA A 209 -20.37 9.90 -12.39
C ALA A 209 -21.40 8.82 -12.08
N ASP A 210 -22.54 9.20 -11.51
CA ASP A 210 -23.67 8.29 -11.36
C ASP A 210 -24.34 8.08 -12.72
N SER A 211 -24.90 6.88 -12.90
CA SER A 211 -25.73 6.46 -14.02
C SER A 211 -26.90 7.41 -14.37
N LYS A 212 -27.32 8.26 -13.42
CA LYS A 212 -28.36 9.29 -13.61
C LYS A 212 -27.81 10.65 -14.05
N GLY A 213 -26.54 10.73 -14.43
CA GLY A 213 -25.86 11.97 -14.82
C GLY A 213 -25.45 12.88 -13.65
N GLY A 214 -25.59 12.41 -12.40
CA GLY A 214 -25.16 13.15 -11.22
C GLY A 214 -23.68 12.91 -10.93
N VAL A 215 -22.87 13.97 -10.85
CA VAL A 215 -21.46 13.86 -10.47
C VAL A 215 -21.31 13.92 -8.95
N ALA A 216 -20.43 13.07 -8.40
CA ALA A 216 -20.10 12.99 -6.99
C ALA A 216 -18.58 12.98 -6.78
N GLY A 217 -18.08 13.92 -5.99
CA GLY A 217 -16.70 13.93 -5.50
C GLY A 217 -16.63 13.22 -4.15
N SER A 218 -15.75 12.24 -4.00
CA SER A 218 -15.54 11.54 -2.74
C SER A 218 -14.09 11.51 -2.33
N VAL A 219 -13.85 11.72 -1.03
CA VAL A 219 -12.52 11.65 -0.41
C VAL A 219 -12.61 10.74 0.81
N THR A 220 -11.85 9.65 0.80
CA THR A 220 -11.69 8.79 1.97
C THR A 220 -10.48 9.27 2.75
N SER A 221 -10.73 10.07 3.79
CA SER A 221 -9.70 10.61 4.67
C SER A 221 -9.31 9.58 5.71
N SER A 222 -8.03 9.32 5.87
CA SER A 222 -7.49 8.40 6.87
C SER A 222 -6.28 9.02 7.54
N THR A 223 -6.38 9.19 8.86
CA THR A 223 -5.26 9.52 9.74
C THR A 223 -5.07 8.39 10.75
N HIS A 224 -3.99 8.45 11.53
CA HIS A 224 -3.79 7.50 12.65
C HIS A 224 -4.96 7.52 13.64
N GLU A 225 -5.64 8.66 13.80
CA GLU A 225 -6.72 8.81 14.78
C GLU A 225 -8.08 8.40 14.23
N ARG A 226 -8.40 8.80 12.99
CA ARG A 226 -9.76 8.69 12.45
C ARG A 226 -9.75 8.35 10.97
N LYS A 227 -10.76 7.59 10.56
CA LYS A 227 -11.10 7.35 9.16
C LYS A 227 -12.49 7.90 8.90
N SER A 228 -12.62 8.80 7.93
CA SER A 228 -13.90 9.37 7.51
C SER A 228 -14.00 9.39 5.99
N LYS A 229 -15.23 9.28 5.48
CA LYS A 229 -15.51 9.42 4.04
C LYS A 229 -16.43 10.61 3.86
N THR A 230 -15.93 11.62 3.16
CA THR A 230 -16.68 12.83 2.84
C THR A 230 -17.10 12.74 1.38
N ASN A 231 -18.39 12.90 1.12
CA ASN A 231 -18.93 12.91 -0.24
C ASN A 231 -19.58 14.26 -0.52
N ILE A 232 -19.26 14.87 -1.64
CA ILE A 232 -19.96 16.03 -2.19
C ILE A 232 -20.75 15.53 -3.39
N VAL A 233 -22.04 15.78 -3.40
CA VAL A 233 -22.97 15.22 -4.40
C VAL A 233 -23.76 16.33 -5.05
N MET A 234 -23.96 16.21 -6.36
CA MET A 234 -24.93 17.05 -7.05
C MET A 234 -26.33 16.41 -6.98
N LYS A 235 -27.32 17.15 -6.47
CA LYS A 235 -28.74 16.78 -6.50
C LYS A 235 -29.57 17.95 -7.02
N HIS A 236 -30.34 17.73 -8.08
CA HIS A 236 -31.20 18.76 -8.69
C HIS A 236 -30.44 20.08 -8.98
N GLY A 237 -29.24 19.98 -9.55
CA GLY A 237 -28.40 21.15 -9.85
C GLY A 237 -27.75 21.85 -8.64
N ARG A 238 -27.84 21.27 -7.43
CA ARG A 238 -27.26 21.83 -6.20
C ARG A 238 -26.15 20.96 -5.64
N PHE A 239 -25.11 21.58 -5.09
CA PHE A 239 -24.00 20.89 -4.43
C PHE A 239 -24.26 20.75 -2.93
N LEU A 240 -24.29 19.49 -2.47
CA LEU A 240 -24.57 19.16 -1.07
C LEU A 240 -23.44 18.32 -0.47
N LEU A 241 -23.07 18.63 0.77
CA LEU A 241 -22.16 17.86 1.60
C LEU A 241 -22.90 16.71 2.27
N ARG A 242 -22.56 15.48 1.88
CA ARG A 242 -23.05 14.24 2.49
C ARG A 242 -21.98 13.65 3.40
N HIS A 243 -22.29 13.56 4.68
CA HIS A 243 -21.44 12.89 5.67
C HIS A 243 -22.28 12.08 6.66
N ASN A 244 -21.73 10.95 7.14
CA ASN A 244 -22.45 10.02 8.02
C ASN A 244 -22.91 10.63 9.36
N THR A 245 -22.25 11.71 9.80
CA THR A 245 -22.55 12.44 11.03
C THR A 245 -23.77 13.36 10.89
N PHE A 246 -24.12 13.79 9.69
CA PHE A 246 -25.33 14.57 9.45
C PHE A 246 -26.52 13.63 9.18
N ASN A 247 -27.72 14.04 9.60
CA ASN A 247 -28.97 13.36 9.26
C ASN A 247 -29.40 13.66 7.83
N GLU A 248 -29.20 14.91 7.41
CA GLU A 248 -29.52 15.41 6.08
C GLU A 248 -28.26 15.94 5.39
N ASP A 249 -28.28 15.93 4.05
CA ASP A 249 -27.23 16.56 3.26
C ASP A 249 -27.25 18.10 3.54
N VAL A 250 -26.08 18.70 3.74
CA VAL A 250 -25.92 20.13 4.07
C VAL A 250 -25.54 20.90 2.80
N ASN A 251 -26.12 22.08 2.56
CA ASN A 251 -25.70 22.93 1.43
C ASN A 251 -24.22 23.33 1.57
N MET A 252 -23.47 23.20 0.48
CA MET A 252 -22.02 23.41 0.51
C MET A 252 -21.61 24.87 0.80
N VAL A 253 -22.35 25.87 0.31
CA VAL A 253 -22.08 27.28 0.61
C VAL A 253 -22.27 27.55 2.10
N ILE A 254 -23.33 26.99 2.71
CA ILE A 254 -23.56 27.10 4.15
C ILE A 254 -22.42 26.45 4.95
N ALA A 255 -21.92 25.29 4.49
CA ALA A 255 -20.78 24.64 5.14
C ALA A 255 -19.48 25.45 5.01
N LEU A 256 -19.25 26.17 3.90
CA LEU A 256 -18.11 27.10 3.76
C LEU A 256 -18.26 28.34 4.66
N LYS A 257 -19.46 28.90 4.78
CA LYS A 257 -19.77 29.99 5.73
C LYS A 257 -19.52 29.56 7.18
N ALA A 258 -19.88 28.32 7.53
CA ALA A 258 -19.61 27.74 8.85
C ALA A 258 -18.10 27.55 9.14
N MET A 259 -17.27 27.45 8.10
CA MET A 259 -15.81 27.41 8.19
C MET A 259 -15.15 28.80 8.17
N GLY A 260 -15.93 29.89 8.08
CA GLY A 260 -15.43 31.26 8.15
C GLY A 260 -15.37 32.02 6.82
N VAL A 261 -15.80 31.42 5.70
CA VAL A 261 -15.89 32.12 4.42
C VAL A 261 -17.28 32.75 4.28
N GLU A 262 -17.46 33.95 4.83
CA GLU A 262 -18.76 34.64 4.82
C GLU A 262 -19.11 35.26 3.46
N SER A 263 -18.08 35.74 2.73
CA SER A 263 -18.24 36.41 1.44
C SER A 263 -18.57 35.43 0.32
N ASP A 264 -19.75 35.57 -0.27
CA ASP A 264 -20.18 34.75 -1.41
C ASP A 264 -19.29 34.98 -2.65
N GLN A 265 -18.74 36.20 -2.79
CA GLN A 265 -17.77 36.52 -3.84
C GLN A 265 -16.52 35.64 -3.72
N GLU A 266 -16.01 35.46 -2.50
CA GLU A 266 -14.85 34.62 -2.26
C GLU A 266 -15.14 33.16 -2.58
N VAL A 267 -16.34 32.65 -2.26
CA VAL A 267 -16.76 31.29 -2.62
C VAL A 267 -16.74 31.07 -4.13
N VAL A 268 -17.25 32.01 -4.91
CA VAL A 268 -17.22 31.94 -6.38
C VAL A 268 -15.78 32.01 -6.90
N GLN A 269 -14.96 32.92 -6.37
CA GLN A 269 -13.55 33.07 -6.76
C GLN A 269 -12.72 31.83 -6.47
N MET A 270 -12.96 31.16 -5.33
CA MET A 270 -12.25 29.92 -4.95
C MET A 270 -12.53 28.77 -5.92
N VAL A 271 -13.72 28.72 -6.55
CA VAL A 271 -14.04 27.68 -7.53
C VAL A 271 -13.50 28.04 -8.92
N GLY A 272 -13.60 29.30 -9.33
CA GLY A 272 -12.99 29.79 -10.56
C GLY A 272 -13.69 31.01 -11.17
N ARG A 273 -12.93 31.72 -12.01
CA ARG A 273 -13.38 32.95 -12.70
C ARG A 273 -14.33 32.70 -13.88
N ASP A 274 -14.30 31.52 -14.49
CA ASP A 274 -15.09 31.29 -15.70
C ASP A 274 -16.60 31.33 -15.38
N PRO A 275 -17.40 32.06 -16.19
CA PRO A 275 -18.83 32.25 -15.91
C PRO A 275 -19.60 30.92 -15.84
N LYS A 276 -19.13 29.91 -16.57
CA LYS A 276 -19.70 28.55 -16.55
C LYS A 276 -19.74 27.95 -15.14
N TYR A 277 -18.71 28.16 -14.33
CA TYR A 277 -18.68 27.64 -12.96
C TYR A 277 -19.61 28.43 -12.05
N ALA A 278 -19.70 29.75 -12.25
CA ALA A 278 -20.62 30.60 -11.51
C ALA A 278 -22.09 30.22 -11.77
N ASP A 279 -22.44 29.93 -13.02
CA ASP A 279 -23.78 29.48 -13.41
C ASP A 279 -24.15 28.13 -12.75
N LEU A 280 -23.21 27.19 -12.67
CA LEU A 280 -23.40 25.91 -11.99
C LEU A 280 -23.53 26.05 -10.48
N LEU A 281 -22.88 27.06 -9.88
CA LEU A 281 -22.93 27.32 -8.44
C LEU A 281 -24.14 28.16 -8.01
N ALA A 282 -24.71 28.96 -8.92
CA ALA A 282 -25.80 29.89 -8.64
C ALA A 282 -27.02 29.26 -7.92
N PRO A 283 -27.51 28.05 -8.29
CA PRO A 283 -28.62 27.41 -7.57
C PRO A 283 -28.27 27.10 -6.11
N THR A 284 -27.00 26.80 -5.82
CA THR A 284 -26.55 26.49 -4.46
C THR A 284 -26.44 27.76 -3.61
N LEU A 285 -26.02 28.89 -4.21
CA LEU A 285 -26.00 30.21 -3.58
C LEU A 285 -27.42 30.73 -3.27
N GLN A 286 -28.35 30.57 -4.22
CA GLN A 286 -29.74 30.98 -4.04
C GLN A 286 -30.41 30.28 -2.85
N GLU A 287 -30.14 28.98 -2.67
CA GLU A 287 -30.65 28.22 -1.51
C GLU A 287 -30.06 28.71 -0.19
N SER A 288 -28.77 29.07 -0.15
CA SER A 288 -28.14 29.66 1.04
C SER A 288 -28.78 31.01 1.41
N ALA A 289 -29.06 31.85 0.41
CA ALA A 289 -29.72 33.13 0.61
C ALA A 289 -31.18 32.95 1.06
N ALA A 290 -31.91 32.00 0.46
CA ALA A 290 -33.29 31.67 0.84
C ALA A 290 -33.39 31.09 2.25
N ALA A 291 -32.37 30.38 2.73
CA ALA A 291 -32.29 29.88 4.09
C ALA A 291 -31.99 30.98 5.13
N GLY A 292 -31.68 32.21 4.70
CA GLY A 292 -31.39 33.34 5.59
C GLY A 292 -30.06 33.21 6.35
N VAL A 293 -29.09 32.47 5.81
CA VAL A 293 -27.81 32.20 6.48
C VAL A 293 -26.71 33.08 5.87
N PHE A 294 -26.27 34.09 6.62
CA PHE A 294 -25.26 35.05 6.16
C PHE A 294 -23.97 35.02 6.98
N THR A 295 -24.07 34.81 8.30
CA THR A 295 -22.91 34.83 9.21
C THR A 295 -22.43 33.42 9.57
N THR A 296 -21.17 33.30 10.00
CA THR A 296 -20.60 32.02 10.47
C THR A 296 -21.41 31.44 11.63
N GLN A 297 -21.87 32.27 12.57
CA GLN A 297 -22.65 31.81 13.73
C GLN A 297 -24.00 31.21 13.30
N GLN A 298 -24.72 31.87 12.39
CA GLN A 298 -25.97 31.35 11.82
C GLN A 298 -25.73 30.02 11.07
N ALA A 299 -24.64 29.93 10.32
CA ALA A 299 -24.29 28.73 9.58
C ALA A 299 -23.98 27.54 10.50
N LEU A 300 -23.28 27.78 11.62
CA LEU A 300 -23.03 26.76 12.65
C LEU A 300 -24.32 26.30 13.33
N GLU A 301 -25.24 27.22 13.63
CA GLU A 301 -26.54 26.89 14.21
C GLU A 301 -27.41 26.07 13.25
N TYR A 302 -27.45 26.47 11.97
CA TYR A 302 -28.13 25.71 10.91
C TYR A 302 -27.58 24.29 10.82
N CYS A 303 -26.25 24.14 10.72
CA CYS A 303 -25.60 22.82 10.70
C CYS A 303 -25.90 22.04 11.99
N GLY A 304 -25.98 22.70 13.14
CA GLY A 304 -26.27 22.10 14.44
C GLY A 304 -27.66 21.47 14.55
N THR A 305 -28.63 21.94 13.77
CA THR A 305 -29.94 21.27 13.65
C THR A 305 -29.87 19.95 12.89
N LYS A 306 -28.89 19.81 11.98
CA LYS A 306 -28.73 18.65 11.09
C LYS A 306 -27.74 17.59 11.59
N VAL A 307 -26.95 17.89 12.63
CA VAL A 307 -26.02 16.94 13.23
C VAL A 307 -26.75 15.85 14.01
N LYS A 308 -26.33 14.59 13.83
CA LYS A 308 -26.75 13.48 14.69
C LYS A 308 -26.24 13.71 16.10
N GLN A 309 -27.15 13.84 17.06
CA GLN A 309 -26.78 13.89 18.46
C GLN A 309 -26.05 12.60 18.85
N ALA A 310 -24.83 12.73 19.36
CA ALA A 310 -24.10 11.60 19.91
C ALA A 310 -24.90 10.96 21.06
N ARG A 311 -24.95 9.62 21.11
CA ARG A 311 -25.56 8.89 22.24
C ARG A 311 -24.88 9.31 23.53
N GLN A 312 -25.69 9.74 24.48
CA GLN A 312 -25.27 10.20 25.80
C GLN A 312 -24.50 9.09 26.53
N MET A 313 -23.18 9.25 26.69
CA MET A 313 -22.44 8.49 27.71
C MET A 313 -22.61 9.22 29.04
N TRP A 314 -22.98 8.47 30.08
CA TRP A 314 -23.15 8.98 31.44
C TRP A 314 -21.90 9.76 31.89
N GLY A 315 -22.10 10.97 32.40
CA GLY A 315 -21.05 11.77 33.04
C GLY A 315 -20.38 12.87 32.21
N ARG A 316 -20.66 13.04 30.90
CA ARG A 316 -20.13 14.17 30.13
C ARG A 316 -21.11 15.36 30.08
N ALA A 317 -20.60 16.56 30.35
CA ALA A 317 -21.32 17.82 30.19
C ALA A 317 -21.83 17.99 28.75
N ARG A 318 -23.04 18.51 28.61
CA ARG A 318 -23.73 18.70 27.33
C ARG A 318 -22.99 19.79 26.54
N ARG A 319 -22.29 19.42 25.47
CA ARG A 319 -21.66 20.40 24.55
C ARG A 319 -22.76 21.17 23.82
N SER A 320 -22.50 22.45 23.54
CA SER A 320 -23.38 23.24 22.67
C SER A 320 -23.42 22.62 21.28
N ARG A 321 -24.56 22.72 20.59
CA ARG A 321 -24.71 22.24 19.21
C ARG A 321 -23.70 22.90 18.27
N VAL A 322 -23.40 24.18 18.51
CA VAL A 322 -22.42 24.97 17.75
C VAL A 322 -21.01 24.39 17.91
N ASP A 323 -20.62 24.05 19.14
CA ASP A 323 -19.31 23.47 19.41
C ASP A 323 -19.18 22.04 18.87
N GLU A 324 -20.27 21.28 18.85
CA GLU A 324 -20.30 19.96 18.22
C GLU A 324 -20.09 20.06 16.71
N VAL A 325 -20.73 21.01 16.03
CA VAL A 325 -20.49 21.28 14.60
C VAL A 325 -19.05 21.72 14.37
N ARG A 326 -18.51 22.62 15.19
CA ARG A 326 -17.13 23.09 15.06
C ARG A 326 -16.13 21.93 15.15
N ASP A 327 -16.36 20.99 16.08
CA ASP A 327 -15.58 19.75 16.23
C ASP A 327 -15.75 18.80 15.03
N VAL A 328 -16.97 18.67 14.49
CA VAL A 328 -17.25 17.88 13.28
C VAL A 328 -16.50 18.44 12.06
N LEU A 329 -16.59 19.74 11.82
CA LEU A 329 -15.91 20.39 10.70
C LEU A 329 -14.38 20.39 10.86
N ALA A 330 -13.86 20.52 12.08
CA ALA A 330 -12.43 20.48 12.35
C ALA A 330 -11.85 19.06 12.23
N ASN A 331 -12.47 18.06 12.89
CA ASN A 331 -11.83 16.77 13.16
C ASN A 331 -12.48 15.57 12.46
N ILE A 332 -13.64 15.73 11.81
CA ILE A 332 -14.37 14.62 11.17
C ILE A 332 -14.44 14.82 9.66
N VAL A 333 -14.97 15.96 9.21
CA VAL A 333 -15.01 16.30 7.78
C VAL A 333 -13.59 16.54 7.30
N LEU A 334 -13.18 15.81 6.27
CA LEU A 334 -11.83 15.84 5.71
C LEU A 334 -10.75 15.79 6.80
N CYS A 335 -10.76 14.74 7.62
CA CYS A 335 -9.91 14.64 8.81
C CYS A 335 -8.39 14.60 8.53
N HIS A 336 -7.98 14.40 7.27
CA HIS A 336 -6.58 14.43 6.88
C HIS A 336 -6.03 15.85 6.72
N VAL A 337 -6.88 16.83 6.38
CA VAL A 337 -6.46 18.24 6.27
C VAL A 337 -6.38 18.82 7.68
N PRO A 338 -5.19 19.22 8.16
CA PRO A 338 -5.03 19.74 9.50
C PRO A 338 -5.75 21.08 9.66
N VAL A 339 -6.24 21.33 10.87
CA VAL A 339 -6.89 22.59 11.24
C VAL A 339 -6.20 23.06 12.52
N HIS A 340 -5.32 24.04 12.38
CA HIS A 340 -4.61 24.62 13.52
C HIS A 340 -5.43 25.77 14.09
N ARG A 341 -5.76 25.72 15.39
CA ARG A 341 -6.50 26.79 16.10
C ARG A 341 -7.82 27.20 15.42
N PHE A 342 -8.55 26.23 14.85
CA PHE A 342 -9.79 26.48 14.09
C PHE A 342 -9.63 27.41 12.88
N ASP A 343 -8.43 27.49 12.30
CA ASP A 343 -8.25 28.06 10.97
C ASP A 343 -8.60 27.02 9.90
N TYR A 344 -9.65 27.30 9.13
CA TYR A 344 -10.18 26.40 8.11
C TYR A 344 -9.71 26.75 6.70
N ARG A 345 -8.79 27.71 6.51
CA ARG A 345 -8.40 28.20 5.17
C ARG A 345 -8.00 27.09 4.20
N GLU A 346 -7.08 26.21 4.61
CA GLU A 346 -6.63 25.08 3.80
C GLU A 346 -7.78 24.11 3.46
N LYS A 347 -8.67 23.87 4.42
CA LYS A 347 -9.81 22.97 4.25
C LYS A 347 -10.86 23.54 3.30
N CYS A 348 -11.15 24.84 3.39
CA CYS A 348 -12.03 25.54 2.47
C CYS A 348 -11.50 25.44 1.03
N MET A 349 -10.21 25.68 0.84
CA MET A 349 -9.56 25.57 -0.47
C MET A 349 -9.58 24.14 -1.00
N PHE A 350 -9.32 23.15 -0.15
CA PHE A 350 -9.42 21.76 -0.55
C PHE A 350 -10.83 21.39 -1.04
N ILE A 351 -11.88 21.88 -0.35
CA ILE A 351 -13.25 21.68 -0.80
C ILE A 351 -13.55 22.43 -2.10
N ALA A 352 -13.03 23.65 -2.26
CA ALA A 352 -13.18 24.40 -3.51
C ALA A 352 -12.56 23.66 -4.71
N VAL A 353 -11.37 23.04 -4.52
CA VAL A 353 -10.76 22.18 -5.54
C VAL A 353 -11.65 20.98 -5.88
N ILE A 354 -12.28 20.34 -4.88
CA ILE A 354 -13.24 19.25 -5.15
C ILE A 354 -14.42 19.76 -5.98
N LEU A 355 -15.01 20.89 -5.60
CA LEU A 355 -16.14 21.49 -6.32
C LEU A 355 -15.78 21.84 -7.76
N ARG A 356 -14.63 22.49 -7.98
CA ARG A 356 -14.14 22.83 -9.31
C ARG A 356 -13.98 21.58 -10.16
N ARG A 357 -13.31 20.55 -9.63
CA ARG A 357 -13.11 19.28 -10.32
C ARG A 357 -14.45 18.60 -10.66
N MET A 358 -15.43 18.64 -9.75
CA MET A 358 -16.78 18.15 -10.04
C MET A 358 -17.47 18.94 -11.15
N MET A 359 -17.31 20.27 -11.19
CA MET A 359 -17.85 21.10 -12.27
C MET A 359 -17.15 20.85 -13.60
N ASP A 360 -15.84 20.63 -13.60
CA ASP A 360 -15.09 20.23 -14.80
C ASP A 360 -15.63 18.92 -15.37
N ALA A 361 -15.93 17.93 -14.52
CA ALA A 361 -16.53 16.66 -14.92
C ALA A 361 -17.99 16.79 -15.42
N LEU A 362 -18.70 17.85 -15.01
CA LEU A 362 -20.04 18.15 -15.53
C LEU A 362 -19.99 18.80 -16.92
N ILE A 363 -18.98 19.63 -17.17
CA ILE A 363 -18.77 20.28 -18.47
C ILE A 363 -18.16 19.28 -19.46
N ASN A 364 -17.17 18.50 -19.02
CA ASN A 364 -16.43 17.54 -19.82
C ASN A 364 -16.55 16.14 -19.20
N ALA A 365 -17.21 15.22 -19.90
CA ALA A 365 -17.35 13.84 -19.42
C ALA A 365 -16.00 13.12 -19.24
N ASP A 366 -14.97 13.52 -19.99
CA ASP A 366 -13.63 12.93 -19.93
C ASP A 366 -12.86 13.25 -18.63
N ALA A 367 -13.34 14.21 -17.83
CA ALA A 367 -12.70 14.60 -16.57
C ALA A 367 -13.11 13.71 -15.37
N VAL A 368 -13.86 12.63 -15.61
CA VAL A 368 -14.19 11.63 -14.59
C VAL A 368 -12.97 10.74 -14.30
N ASP A 369 -12.70 10.48 -13.03
CA ASP A 369 -11.54 9.65 -12.64
C ASP A 369 -11.83 8.16 -12.80
N ASP A 370 -10.92 7.42 -13.42
CA ASP A 370 -10.98 5.96 -13.42
C ASP A 370 -10.56 5.37 -12.06
N ARG A 371 -11.44 4.57 -11.47
CA ARG A 371 -11.19 3.84 -10.21
C ARG A 371 -10.25 2.66 -10.39
N ASP A 372 -10.18 2.11 -11.60
CA ASP A 372 -9.41 0.91 -11.88
C ASP A 372 -7.95 1.20 -12.28
N TYR A 373 -7.64 2.46 -12.60
CA TYR A 373 -6.27 2.94 -12.74
C TYR A 373 -5.42 2.63 -11.51
N TYR A 374 -4.34 1.86 -11.70
CA TYR A 374 -3.52 1.33 -10.60
C TYR A 374 -2.84 2.40 -9.74
N GLY A 375 -2.55 3.59 -10.28
CA GLY A 375 -2.02 4.72 -9.49
C GLY A 375 -3.01 5.29 -8.47
N ASN A 376 -4.30 4.98 -8.60
CA ASN A 376 -5.35 5.25 -7.62
C ASN A 376 -5.54 4.10 -6.63
N LYS A 377 -4.78 3.02 -6.75
CA LYS A 377 -4.82 1.87 -5.84
C LYS A 377 -3.59 1.85 -4.95
N ARG A 378 -3.73 1.19 -3.80
CA ARG A 378 -2.68 0.95 -2.81
C ARG A 378 -2.77 -0.49 -2.34
N LEU A 379 -1.61 -1.10 -2.15
CA LEU A 379 -1.47 -2.44 -1.61
C LEU A 379 -1.25 -2.35 -0.11
N GLU A 380 -2.23 -2.78 0.68
CA GLU A 380 -2.03 -2.99 2.11
C GLU A 380 -1.30 -4.32 2.34
N LEU A 381 -0.10 -4.22 2.90
CA LEU A 381 0.78 -5.35 3.20
C LEU A 381 0.48 -5.94 4.60
N SER A 382 1.12 -7.07 4.90
CA SER A 382 0.98 -7.81 6.16
C SER A 382 1.29 -6.95 7.40
N GLY A 383 2.38 -6.18 7.39
CA GLY A 383 2.77 -5.33 8.52
C GLY A 383 1.75 -4.22 8.81
N GLN A 384 1.21 -3.57 7.77
CA GLN A 384 0.18 -2.54 7.94
C GLN A 384 -1.13 -3.12 8.52
N LEU A 385 -1.54 -4.32 8.09
CA LEU A 385 -2.73 -5.00 8.63
C LEU A 385 -2.55 -5.42 10.09
N VAL A 386 -1.36 -5.91 10.45
CA VAL A 386 -1.01 -6.25 11.84
C VAL A 386 -0.92 -5.00 12.70
N SER A 387 -0.36 -3.91 12.18
CA SER A 387 -0.29 -2.59 12.83
C SER A 387 -1.67 -2.07 13.25
N LEU A 388 -2.63 -2.09 12.32
CA LEU A 388 -4.02 -1.69 12.59
C LEU A 388 -4.68 -2.58 13.66
N LEU A 389 -4.44 -3.89 13.61
CA LEU A 389 -4.99 -4.83 14.58
C LEU A 389 -4.37 -4.64 15.97
N PHE A 390 -3.04 -4.49 16.03
CA PHE A 390 -2.31 -4.25 17.27
C PHE A 390 -2.77 -2.95 17.94
N GLU A 391 -2.93 -1.87 17.18
CA GLU A 391 -3.42 -0.59 17.72
C GLU A 391 -4.81 -0.74 18.37
N ASP A 392 -5.72 -1.49 17.74
CA ASP A 392 -7.06 -1.72 18.30
C ASP A 392 -7.02 -2.61 19.54
N LEU A 393 -6.23 -3.68 19.54
CA LEU A 393 -6.05 -4.57 20.70
C LEU A 393 -5.40 -3.83 21.87
N PHE A 394 -4.40 -2.99 21.60
CA PHE A 394 -3.74 -2.16 22.61
C PHE A 394 -4.70 -1.16 23.24
N LYS A 395 -5.53 -0.48 22.43
CA LYS A 395 -6.57 0.43 22.95
C LYS A 395 -7.64 -0.31 23.77
N ARG A 396 -8.04 -1.52 23.36
CA ARG A 396 -8.96 -2.38 24.13
C ARG A 396 -8.34 -2.79 25.47
N MET A 397 -7.06 -3.14 25.48
CA MET A 397 -6.32 -3.44 26.71
C MET A 397 -6.30 -2.22 27.64
N ASN A 398 -6.01 -1.02 27.13
CA ASN A 398 -5.98 0.22 27.93
C ASN A 398 -7.37 0.59 28.46
N MET A 399 -8.42 0.38 27.67
CA MET A 399 -9.80 0.60 28.09
C MET A 399 -10.20 -0.37 29.21
N GLU A 400 -9.81 -1.63 29.11
CA GLU A 400 -10.03 -2.62 30.16
C GLU A 400 -9.24 -2.29 31.42
N LEU A 401 -7.97 -1.89 31.27
CA LEU A 401 -7.11 -1.49 32.37
C LEU A 401 -7.73 -0.32 33.14
N ARG A 402 -8.20 0.71 32.42
CA ARG A 402 -8.92 1.84 33.01
C ARG A 402 -10.17 1.37 33.74
N ARG A 403 -10.99 0.52 33.12
CA ARG A 403 -12.22 -0.01 33.74
C ARG A 403 -11.95 -0.75 35.04
N GLN A 404 -10.91 -1.59 35.07
CA GLN A 404 -10.53 -2.33 36.29
C GLN A 404 -9.95 -1.40 37.34
N ALA A 405 -9.10 -0.44 36.93
CA ALA A 405 -8.55 0.56 37.82
C ALA A 405 -9.68 1.40 38.46
N ASP A 406 -10.63 1.92 37.69
CA ASP A 406 -11.77 2.68 38.23
C ASP A 406 -12.64 1.82 39.18
N ALA A 407 -12.87 0.54 38.87
CA ALA A 407 -13.62 -0.37 39.72
C ALA A 407 -12.93 -0.71 41.05
N ILE A 408 -11.60 -0.71 41.08
CA ILE A 408 -10.81 -0.94 42.29
C ILE A 408 -10.62 0.37 43.07
N LEU A 409 -10.40 1.48 42.35
CA LEU A 409 -10.19 2.79 42.95
C LEU A 409 -11.49 3.39 43.53
N SER A 410 -12.65 3.05 43.02
CA SER A 410 -13.93 3.48 43.59
C SER A 410 -14.26 2.87 44.96
N LYS A 411 -13.56 1.80 45.39
CA LYS A 411 -13.74 1.19 46.71
C LYS A 411 -12.99 1.98 47.78
N SER A 412 -13.70 2.44 48.81
CA SER A 412 -13.15 3.29 49.90
C SER A 412 -12.21 2.54 50.86
N ASN A 413 -12.45 1.24 51.10
CA ASN A 413 -11.72 0.46 52.10
C ASN A 413 -10.52 -0.29 51.49
N ARG A 414 -9.42 0.42 51.22
CA ARG A 414 -8.19 -0.18 50.68
C ARG A 414 -7.21 -0.50 51.81
N ALA A 415 -7.03 -1.79 52.12
CA ALA A 415 -5.95 -2.25 53.00
C ALA A 415 -4.59 -2.38 52.28
N THR A 416 -4.60 -2.43 50.95
CA THR A 416 -3.39 -2.57 50.12
C THR A 416 -3.29 -1.44 49.10
N GLN A 417 -2.06 -1.00 48.82
CA GLN A 417 -1.80 -0.04 47.75
C GLN A 417 -2.14 -0.67 46.39
N PHE A 418 -2.83 0.09 45.56
CA PHE A 418 -3.21 -0.33 44.21
C PHE A 418 -1.96 -0.46 43.33
N ASP A 419 -1.78 -1.62 42.71
CA ASP A 419 -0.72 -1.88 41.74
C ASP A 419 -1.32 -2.22 40.38
N VAL A 420 -1.02 -1.37 39.40
CA VAL A 420 -1.57 -1.41 38.04
C VAL A 420 -1.12 -2.64 37.29
N VAL A 421 0.07 -3.14 37.62
CA VAL A 421 0.69 -4.31 36.99
C VAL A 421 -0.22 -5.53 37.10
N LYS A 422 -0.98 -5.66 38.19
CA LYS A 422 -1.93 -6.77 38.39
C LYS A 422 -3.19 -6.67 37.53
N CYS A 423 -3.51 -5.50 37.01
CA CYS A 423 -4.69 -5.26 36.17
C CYS A 423 -4.39 -5.43 34.67
N ILE A 424 -3.11 -5.53 34.29
CA ILE A 424 -2.71 -5.71 32.90
C ILE A 424 -2.99 -7.16 32.50
N ARG A 425 -3.83 -7.33 31.48
CA ARG A 425 -4.21 -8.64 30.94
C ARG A 425 -3.49 -8.91 29.62
N PRO A 426 -2.39 -9.69 29.62
CA PRO A 426 -1.63 -9.97 28.40
C PRO A 426 -2.42 -10.81 27.38
N ASP A 427 -3.44 -11.55 27.84
CA ASP A 427 -4.25 -12.43 27.00
C ASP A 427 -5.02 -11.69 25.91
N ILE A 428 -5.38 -10.42 26.13
CA ILE A 428 -6.16 -9.62 25.16
C ILE A 428 -5.37 -9.46 23.85
N ILE A 429 -4.07 -9.19 23.95
CA ILE A 429 -3.19 -9.00 22.80
C ILE A 429 -2.87 -10.36 22.18
N THR A 430 -2.42 -11.33 22.99
CA THR A 430 -2.00 -12.65 22.51
C THR A 430 -3.15 -13.37 21.79
N TYR A 431 -4.28 -13.56 22.47
CA TYR A 431 -5.44 -14.25 21.88
C TYR A 431 -6.05 -13.47 20.73
N GLY A 432 -6.05 -12.13 20.81
CA GLY A 432 -6.56 -11.27 19.75
C GLY A 432 -5.79 -11.42 18.43
N LEU A 433 -4.46 -11.42 18.49
CA LEU A 433 -3.59 -11.60 17.33
C LEU A 433 -3.67 -13.03 16.79
N GLU A 434 -3.58 -14.05 17.66
CA GLU A 434 -3.67 -15.45 17.26
C GLU A 434 -5.02 -15.78 16.61
N HIS A 435 -6.12 -15.31 17.20
CA HIS A 435 -7.46 -15.55 16.67
C HIS A 435 -7.64 -14.88 15.30
N ALA A 436 -7.20 -13.63 15.12
CA ALA A 436 -7.33 -12.93 13.85
C ALA A 436 -6.56 -13.65 12.72
N ILE A 437 -5.30 -14.02 12.97
CA ILE A 437 -4.46 -14.71 11.98
C ILE A 437 -4.96 -16.13 11.69
N SER A 438 -5.39 -16.87 12.73
CA SER A 438 -5.90 -18.23 12.57
C SER A 438 -7.23 -18.28 11.80
N SER A 439 -8.18 -17.39 12.15
CA SER A 439 -9.55 -17.42 11.63
C SER A 439 -9.71 -16.75 10.26
N GLY A 440 -8.83 -15.82 9.87
CA GLY A 440 -9.03 -15.05 8.65
C GLY A 440 -9.87 -13.79 8.81
N ASN A 441 -10.39 -13.53 10.02
CA ASN A 441 -11.39 -12.48 10.27
C ASN A 441 -10.78 -11.29 11.02
N TRP A 442 -10.65 -10.16 10.32
CA TRP A 442 -10.19 -8.88 10.87
C TRP A 442 -11.38 -8.02 11.23
N THR A 443 -11.79 -8.08 12.50
CA THR A 443 -12.92 -7.33 13.06
C THR A 443 -12.45 -6.15 13.91
N VAL A 444 -12.22 -5.01 13.26
CA VAL A 444 -11.82 -3.77 13.92
C VAL A 444 -13.02 -2.86 14.08
N LYS A 445 -13.64 -2.92 15.27
CA LYS A 445 -14.87 -2.15 15.60
C LYS A 445 -14.68 -0.65 15.45
N ARG A 446 -13.51 -0.12 15.82
CA ARG A 446 -13.18 1.33 15.75
C ARG A 446 -13.33 1.88 14.34
N PHE A 447 -12.84 1.16 13.34
CA PHE A 447 -12.88 1.58 11.94
C PHE A 447 -14.09 1.03 11.18
N ARG A 448 -15.02 0.34 11.88
CA ARG A 448 -16.14 -0.41 11.27
C ARG A 448 -15.65 -1.31 10.12
N MET A 449 -14.50 -1.93 10.33
CA MET A 449 -13.88 -2.80 9.35
C MET A 449 -14.14 -4.24 9.77
N ASP A 450 -14.88 -4.95 8.93
CA ASP A 450 -15.11 -6.39 9.05
C ASP A 450 -14.64 -7.04 7.75
N ARG A 451 -13.38 -7.50 7.74
CA ARG A 451 -12.79 -8.18 6.60
C ARG A 451 -12.70 -9.68 6.90
N LYS A 452 -13.15 -10.49 5.95
CA LYS A 452 -13.11 -11.96 6.03
C LYS A 452 -12.14 -12.49 4.98
N GLY A 453 -11.45 -13.58 5.30
CA GLY A 453 -10.56 -14.28 4.37
C GLY A 453 -9.25 -13.54 4.06
N VAL A 454 -8.77 -12.70 4.99
CA VAL A 454 -7.50 -11.97 4.84
C VAL A 454 -6.30 -12.91 4.98
N THR A 455 -6.39 -13.93 5.83
CA THR A 455 -5.42 -15.05 5.84
C THR A 455 -5.94 -16.28 5.15
N GLN A 456 -5.01 -17.00 4.54
CA GLN A 456 -5.22 -18.32 3.96
C GLN A 456 -4.15 -19.29 4.47
N VAL A 457 -4.46 -20.58 4.45
CA VAL A 457 -3.47 -21.62 4.71
C VAL A 457 -2.51 -21.64 3.52
N LEU A 458 -1.20 -21.65 3.79
CA LEU A 458 -0.19 -21.67 2.74
C LEU A 458 -0.34 -22.96 1.91
N SER A 459 -0.31 -22.82 0.59
CA SER A 459 -0.47 -23.98 -0.29
C SER A 459 0.89 -24.66 -0.44
N ARG A 460 0.96 -25.89 0.07
CA ARG A 460 2.12 -26.78 0.01
C ARG A 460 1.84 -27.95 -0.93
N LEU A 461 1.40 -27.66 -2.16
CA LEU A 461 1.29 -28.67 -3.21
C LEU A 461 2.58 -28.77 -4.02
N ALA A 462 3.15 -27.61 -4.33
CA ALA A 462 4.41 -27.45 -5.01
C ALA A 462 5.13 -26.24 -4.44
N PHE A 463 6.46 -26.18 -4.61
CA PHE A 463 7.25 -25.00 -4.27
C PHE A 463 6.74 -23.73 -4.98
N ILE A 464 6.42 -23.82 -6.28
CA ILE A 464 5.84 -22.70 -7.04
C ILE A 464 4.46 -22.32 -6.51
N GLY A 465 3.68 -23.30 -6.04
CA GLY A 465 2.40 -23.06 -5.36
C GLY A 465 2.56 -22.18 -4.12
N ALA A 466 3.62 -22.39 -3.33
CA ALA A 466 3.95 -21.53 -2.19
C ALA A 466 4.32 -20.11 -2.64
N PHE A 467 5.22 -19.94 -3.61
CA PHE A 467 5.61 -18.61 -4.14
C PHE A 467 4.43 -17.84 -4.76
N GLY A 468 3.61 -18.51 -5.56
CA GLY A 468 2.40 -17.93 -6.15
C GLY A 468 1.29 -17.66 -5.13
N HIS A 469 1.43 -18.13 -3.89
CA HIS A 469 0.57 -17.73 -2.79
C HIS A 469 1.13 -16.48 -2.09
N MET A 470 2.45 -16.39 -1.91
CA MET A 470 3.11 -15.24 -1.26
C MET A 470 2.98 -13.93 -2.05
N THR A 471 3.00 -14.01 -3.38
CA THR A 471 2.95 -12.84 -4.29
C THR A 471 1.53 -12.45 -4.70
N ARG A 472 0.52 -13.09 -4.09
CA ARG A 472 -0.88 -12.93 -4.44
C ARG A 472 -1.47 -11.65 -3.85
N ILE A 473 -2.18 -10.92 -4.70
CA ILE A 473 -2.98 -9.74 -4.39
C ILE A 473 -4.46 -10.13 -4.46
N THR A 474 -5.24 -9.72 -3.47
CA THR A 474 -6.69 -9.86 -3.47
C THR A 474 -7.36 -8.50 -3.51
N SER A 475 -8.32 -8.34 -4.41
CA SER A 475 -9.17 -7.16 -4.49
C SER A 475 -10.35 -7.25 -3.51
N GLN A 476 -10.84 -6.10 -3.04
CA GLN A 476 -11.93 -6.01 -2.06
C GLN A 476 -13.34 -6.26 -2.63
N PHE A 477 -13.49 -6.44 -3.93
CA PHE A 477 -14.80 -6.68 -4.52
C PHE A 477 -15.37 -8.05 -4.14
N GLU A 478 -16.68 -8.08 -3.90
CA GLU A 478 -17.40 -9.32 -3.69
C GLU A 478 -17.36 -10.18 -4.96
N LYS A 479 -16.90 -11.43 -4.82
CA LYS A 479 -16.74 -12.37 -5.93
C LYS A 479 -18.05 -12.69 -6.66
N THR A 480 -19.18 -12.57 -5.96
CA THR A 480 -20.52 -12.89 -6.48
C THR A 480 -21.02 -11.86 -7.49
N ARG A 481 -20.55 -10.61 -7.42
CA ARG A 481 -20.99 -9.55 -8.34
C ARG A 481 -20.27 -9.67 -9.68
N LYS A 482 -21.05 -9.81 -10.76
CA LYS A 482 -20.55 -9.89 -12.14
C LYS A 482 -20.34 -8.50 -12.75
N VAL A 483 -19.40 -7.73 -12.19
CA VAL A 483 -18.95 -6.46 -12.80
C VAL A 483 -17.68 -6.72 -13.61
N SER A 484 -17.67 -6.32 -14.88
CA SER A 484 -16.53 -6.52 -15.79
C SER A 484 -15.39 -5.54 -15.55
N GLY A 485 -15.68 -4.28 -15.21
CA GLY A 485 -14.68 -3.21 -15.01
C GLY A 485 -13.45 -3.63 -14.20
N PRO A 486 -13.60 -3.94 -12.89
CA PRO A 486 -12.46 -4.28 -12.03
C PRO A 486 -11.83 -5.66 -12.32
N ARG A 487 -12.46 -6.48 -13.18
CA ARG A 487 -11.96 -7.80 -13.57
C ARG A 487 -11.14 -7.74 -14.85
N ALA A 488 -11.32 -6.71 -15.67
CA ALA A 488 -10.54 -6.51 -16.87
C ALA A 488 -9.09 -6.13 -16.50
N LEU A 489 -8.15 -6.57 -17.33
CA LEU A 489 -6.75 -6.16 -17.21
C LEU A 489 -6.63 -4.70 -17.63
N HIS A 490 -6.12 -3.84 -16.75
CA HIS A 490 -5.93 -2.43 -17.04
C HIS A 490 -4.48 -2.17 -17.52
N PRO A 491 -4.24 -1.38 -18.59
CA PRO A 491 -2.90 -1.15 -19.15
C PRO A 491 -1.90 -0.55 -18.15
N SER A 492 -2.36 0.22 -17.16
CA SER A 492 -1.49 0.80 -16.13
C SER A 492 -0.87 -0.21 -15.16
N GLN A 493 -1.17 -1.51 -15.32
CA GLN A 493 -0.54 -2.60 -14.55
C GLN A 493 0.77 -3.10 -15.20
N TRP A 494 1.19 -2.53 -16.33
CA TRP A 494 2.41 -2.92 -17.04
C TRP A 494 3.63 -2.97 -16.13
N GLY A 495 4.31 -4.12 -16.07
CA GLY A 495 5.49 -4.33 -15.24
C GLY A 495 5.23 -4.39 -13.72
N MET A 496 4.00 -4.14 -13.25
CA MET A 496 3.62 -4.13 -11.84
C MET A 496 2.83 -5.37 -11.41
N VAL A 497 1.95 -5.86 -12.29
CA VAL A 497 1.12 -7.03 -12.02
C VAL A 497 1.22 -7.96 -13.22
N CYS A 498 1.31 -9.25 -12.96
CA CYS A 498 1.38 -10.26 -13.99
C CYS A 498 0.06 -10.27 -14.80
N PRO A 499 0.10 -10.15 -16.14
CA PRO A 499 -1.09 -10.13 -16.98
C PRO A 499 -1.76 -11.50 -17.12
N ALA A 500 -0.99 -12.59 -16.95
CA ALA A 500 -1.48 -13.95 -17.17
C ALA A 500 -1.89 -14.67 -15.89
N ASP A 501 -1.27 -14.35 -14.75
CA ASP A 501 -1.43 -15.11 -13.50
C ASP A 501 -2.65 -14.67 -12.69
N THR A 502 -3.82 -15.11 -13.15
CA THR A 502 -5.11 -15.01 -12.47
C THR A 502 -5.76 -16.40 -12.44
N PRO A 503 -6.47 -16.80 -11.37
CA PRO A 503 -7.26 -18.02 -11.41
C PRO A 503 -8.42 -17.88 -12.41
N GLU A 504 -8.80 -19.01 -13.01
CA GLU A 504 -10.04 -19.13 -13.78
C GLU A 504 -11.25 -19.26 -12.85
N GLY A 505 -12.43 -18.80 -13.29
CA GLY A 505 -13.69 -18.90 -12.54
C GLY A 505 -14.10 -17.62 -11.81
N GLU A 506 -14.77 -17.75 -10.66
CA GLU A 506 -15.39 -16.63 -9.93
C GLU A 506 -14.38 -15.55 -9.47
N ALA A 507 -13.13 -15.94 -9.29
CA ALA A 507 -12.05 -15.08 -8.80
C ALA A 507 -11.25 -14.41 -9.94
N CYS A 508 -11.60 -14.68 -11.20
CA CYS A 508 -10.91 -14.12 -12.35
C CYS A 508 -10.89 -12.58 -12.32
N GLY A 509 -9.68 -12.02 -12.45
CA GLY A 509 -9.42 -10.58 -12.42
C GLY A 509 -9.44 -9.94 -11.02
N LEU A 510 -9.96 -10.62 -10.00
CA LEU A 510 -10.00 -10.13 -8.61
C LEU A 510 -8.81 -10.62 -7.79
N VAL A 511 -8.26 -11.79 -8.15
CA VAL A 511 -7.03 -12.32 -7.58
C VAL A 511 -5.94 -12.18 -8.63
N LYS A 512 -4.89 -11.44 -8.28
CA LYS A 512 -3.78 -11.10 -9.19
C LYS A 512 -2.46 -11.50 -8.52
N ASN A 513 -1.37 -11.49 -9.28
CA ASN A 513 -0.04 -11.74 -8.73
C ASN A 513 0.92 -10.65 -9.20
N LEU A 514 1.86 -10.28 -8.35
CA LEU A 514 2.88 -9.28 -8.67
C LEU A 514 3.81 -9.78 -9.79
N ALA A 515 4.34 -8.85 -10.56
CA ALA A 515 5.38 -9.11 -11.55
C ALA A 515 6.74 -9.32 -10.87
N LEU A 516 7.79 -9.64 -11.65
CA LEU A 516 9.08 -10.05 -11.06
C LEU A 516 9.88 -8.87 -10.48
N MET A 517 9.88 -7.71 -11.16
CA MET A 517 10.64 -6.52 -10.79
C MET A 517 9.77 -5.44 -10.13
N THR A 518 9.02 -5.84 -9.10
CA THR A 518 8.09 -4.94 -8.42
C THR A 518 8.51 -4.74 -6.98
N HIS A 519 8.40 -3.51 -6.51
CA HIS A 519 8.63 -3.13 -5.13
C HIS A 519 7.40 -2.40 -4.59
N VAL A 520 6.98 -2.73 -3.38
CA VAL A 520 5.88 -2.02 -2.71
C VAL A 520 6.48 -1.05 -1.70
N THR A 521 6.10 0.22 -1.77
CA THR A 521 6.68 1.28 -0.94
C THR A 521 6.22 1.19 0.52
N THR A 522 7.10 1.58 1.44
CA THR A 522 6.76 1.86 2.86
C THR A 522 6.43 3.33 3.06
N ASP A 523 5.83 3.67 4.20
CA ASP A 523 5.52 5.06 4.56
C ASP A 523 6.79 5.83 4.97
N GLU A 524 7.00 6.99 4.32
CA GLU A 524 8.10 7.92 4.58
C GLU A 524 7.62 9.14 5.41
N GLU A 525 8.56 9.85 6.04
CA GLU A 525 8.24 11.05 6.83
C GLU A 525 7.95 12.29 5.95
N GLU A 526 6.78 12.91 6.15
CA GLU A 526 6.32 14.08 5.41
C GLU A 526 7.01 15.42 5.78
N PRO A 527 7.29 15.75 7.07
CA PRO A 527 7.75 17.09 7.45
C PRO A 527 9.05 17.59 6.77
N PRO A 528 10.08 16.75 6.55
CA PRO A 528 11.26 17.16 5.78
C PRO A 528 10.94 17.54 4.34
N LEU A 529 10.01 16.80 3.70
CA LEU A 529 9.60 17.04 2.32
C LEU A 529 8.85 18.37 2.17
N ILE A 530 7.99 18.71 3.13
CA ILE A 530 7.27 19.99 3.15
C ILE A 530 8.24 21.16 3.19
N ARG A 531 9.24 21.11 4.10
CA ARG A 531 10.28 22.16 4.20
C ARG A 531 11.09 22.30 2.92
N LEU A 532 11.41 21.18 2.26
CA LEU A 532 12.11 21.19 0.99
C LEU A 532 11.26 21.84 -0.12
N CYS A 533 9.96 21.55 -0.18
CA CYS A 533 9.06 22.14 -1.17
C CYS A 533 9.01 23.67 -1.05
N HIS A 534 8.86 24.21 0.17
CA HIS A 534 8.91 25.66 0.39
C HIS A 534 10.27 26.26 0.02
N SER A 535 11.37 25.57 0.33
CA SER A 535 12.72 26.02 -0.04
C SER A 535 12.95 26.07 -1.55
N LEU A 536 12.26 25.21 -2.31
CA LEU A 536 12.30 25.18 -3.78
C LEU A 536 11.37 26.21 -4.44
N GLY A 537 10.67 27.02 -3.65
CA GLY A 537 9.85 28.14 -4.12
C GLY A 537 8.34 27.87 -4.17
N VAL A 538 7.84 26.87 -3.45
CA VAL A 538 6.39 26.69 -3.26
C VAL A 538 5.87 27.75 -2.29
N GLU A 539 4.97 28.60 -2.79
CA GLU A 539 4.34 29.66 -2.03
C GLU A 539 3.18 29.08 -1.21
N ASP A 540 3.13 29.40 0.09
CA ASP A 540 2.07 28.96 0.99
C ASP A 540 0.69 29.48 0.54
N LEU A 541 -0.32 28.63 0.71
CA LEU A 541 -1.71 28.89 0.36
C LEU A 541 -2.29 30.08 1.15
N HIS A 542 -1.82 30.34 2.37
CA HIS A 542 -2.31 31.46 3.19
C HIS A 542 -1.98 32.83 2.60
N LEU A 543 -0.92 32.91 1.79
CA LEU A 543 -0.48 34.16 1.16
C LEU A 543 -1.21 34.45 -0.16
N GLN A 544 -1.94 33.47 -0.69
CA GLN A 544 -2.60 33.57 -1.99
C GLN A 544 -4.05 34.01 -1.84
N SER A 545 -4.49 34.84 -2.77
CA SER A 545 -5.91 35.11 -2.98
C SER A 545 -6.61 33.88 -3.55
N ALA A 546 -7.92 33.79 -3.34
CA ALA A 546 -8.75 32.72 -3.89
C ALA A 546 -8.66 32.63 -5.43
N GLU A 547 -8.44 33.77 -6.10
CA GLU A 547 -8.36 33.85 -7.57
C GLU A 547 -7.05 33.25 -8.12
N GLU A 548 -5.94 33.38 -7.40
CA GLU A 548 -4.60 32.98 -7.87
C GLU A 548 -4.38 31.47 -7.93
N ILE A 549 -5.18 30.70 -7.16
CA ILE A 549 -5.08 29.23 -7.09
C ILE A 549 -5.41 28.58 -8.42
N HIS A 550 -6.36 29.15 -9.16
CA HIS A 550 -6.82 28.64 -10.46
C HIS A 550 -6.33 29.48 -11.64
N SER A 551 -5.34 30.35 -11.41
CA SER A 551 -4.73 31.13 -12.48
C SER A 551 -4.12 30.22 -13.55
N THR A 552 -4.07 30.71 -14.79
CA THR A 552 -3.51 29.98 -15.92
C THR A 552 -1.99 29.77 -15.81
N THR A 553 -1.32 30.59 -15.01
CA THR A 553 0.13 30.58 -14.84
C THR A 553 0.60 29.78 -13.62
N THR A 554 -0.30 29.32 -12.76
CA THR A 554 0.03 28.67 -11.49
C THR A 554 -0.34 27.18 -11.52
N TYR A 555 0.47 26.37 -10.87
CA TYR A 555 0.21 24.95 -10.63
C TYR A 555 0.10 24.70 -9.14
N MET A 556 -0.92 23.95 -8.73
CA MET A 556 -1.08 23.53 -7.34
C MET A 556 -0.12 22.39 -7.02
N VAL A 557 0.51 22.42 -5.86
CA VAL A 557 1.40 21.36 -5.39
C VAL A 557 0.72 20.55 -4.29
N PHE A 558 0.51 19.26 -4.55
CA PHE A 558 -0.03 18.32 -3.57
C PHE A 558 1.07 17.43 -2.99
N LEU A 559 0.97 17.13 -1.70
CA LEU A 559 1.75 16.09 -1.02
C LEU A 559 0.80 15.12 -0.31
N ASN A 560 0.78 13.86 -0.73
CA ASN A 560 -0.11 12.82 -0.15
C ASN A 560 -1.59 13.23 -0.05
N GLY A 561 -2.04 14.10 -0.96
CA GLY A 561 -3.40 14.65 -0.98
C GLY A 561 -3.60 15.97 -0.23
N LEU A 562 -2.60 16.46 0.49
CA LEU A 562 -2.61 17.80 1.10
C LEU A 562 -2.15 18.85 0.10
N ILE A 563 -2.82 20.01 0.06
CA ILE A 563 -2.37 21.16 -0.74
C ILE A 563 -1.28 21.89 0.06
N LEU A 564 -0.05 21.87 -0.43
CA LEU A 564 1.04 22.63 0.20
C LEU A 564 1.04 24.10 -0.23
N GLY A 565 0.61 24.37 -1.45
CA GLY A 565 0.69 25.71 -2.02
C GLY A 565 0.67 25.72 -3.55
N VAL A 566 1.15 26.82 -4.11
CA VAL A 566 1.20 27.05 -5.56
C VAL A 566 2.62 27.29 -6.05
N HIS A 567 2.86 26.97 -7.31
CA HIS A 567 4.15 27.18 -7.96
C HIS A 567 3.97 27.62 -9.43
N ARG A 568 4.72 28.63 -9.87
CA ARG A 568 4.58 29.20 -11.23
C ARG A 568 5.31 28.41 -12.33
N ARG A 569 6.36 27.65 -11.98
CA ARG A 569 7.21 26.90 -12.94
C ARG A 569 7.31 25.41 -12.59
N PRO A 570 6.26 24.61 -12.86
CA PRO A 570 6.16 23.23 -12.37
C PRO A 570 7.26 22.29 -12.91
N LEU A 571 7.67 22.46 -14.18
CA LEU A 571 8.70 21.60 -14.79
C LEU A 571 10.08 21.78 -14.13
N ARG A 572 10.48 23.03 -13.87
CA ARG A 572 11.74 23.31 -13.17
C ARG A 572 11.73 22.75 -11.74
N PHE A 573 10.58 22.82 -11.07
CA PHE A 573 10.38 22.27 -9.73
C PHE A 573 10.48 20.74 -9.72
N SER A 574 9.77 20.05 -10.62
CA SER A 574 9.79 18.60 -10.70
C SER A 574 11.17 18.06 -11.10
N ASP A 575 11.85 18.70 -12.05
CA ASP A 575 13.21 18.31 -12.45
C ASP A 575 14.25 18.54 -11.34
N ALA A 576 14.11 19.62 -10.57
CA ALA A 576 14.97 19.86 -9.41
C ALA A 576 14.78 18.77 -8.34
N LEU A 577 13.54 18.40 -8.02
CA LEU A 577 13.24 17.33 -7.08
C LEU A 577 13.76 15.97 -7.58
N ARG A 578 13.56 15.63 -8.86
CA ARG A 578 14.11 14.39 -9.44
C ARG A 578 15.63 14.35 -9.38
N LYS A 579 16.32 15.46 -9.63
CA LYS A 579 17.78 15.54 -9.47
C LYS A 579 18.22 15.32 -8.02
N LEU A 580 17.49 15.87 -7.05
CA LEU A 580 17.76 15.65 -5.62
C LEU A 580 17.51 14.20 -5.20
N ARG A 581 16.46 13.55 -5.73
CA ARG A 581 16.18 12.12 -5.55
C ARG A 581 17.31 11.27 -6.11
N ARG A 582 17.72 11.52 -7.36
CA ARG A 582 18.83 10.81 -8.05
C ARG A 582 20.19 11.01 -7.38
N ALA A 583 20.37 12.08 -6.61
CA ALA A 583 21.56 12.33 -5.81
C ALA A 583 21.47 11.78 -4.37
N GLY A 584 20.40 11.05 -4.04
CA GLY A 584 20.19 10.45 -2.72
C GLY A 584 19.91 11.45 -1.58
N LYS A 585 19.50 12.69 -1.89
CA LYS A 585 19.14 13.71 -0.87
C LYS A 585 17.67 13.64 -0.44
N VAL A 586 16.85 13.02 -1.27
CA VAL A 586 15.40 12.81 -1.08
C VAL A 586 15.15 11.31 -1.17
N PRO A 587 14.17 10.75 -0.45
CA PRO A 587 13.87 9.31 -0.50
C PRO A 587 13.67 8.79 -1.93
N GLU A 588 14.20 7.60 -2.20
CA GLU A 588 14.21 6.97 -3.53
C GLU A 588 12.80 6.66 -4.07
N PHE A 589 11.83 6.46 -3.16
CA PHE A 589 10.45 6.12 -3.50
C PHE A 589 9.50 7.33 -3.62
N LEU A 590 9.99 8.56 -3.43
CA LEU A 590 9.16 9.75 -3.65
C LEU A 590 8.78 9.83 -5.13
N SER A 591 7.49 9.72 -5.47
CA SER A 591 7.05 9.90 -6.86
C SER A 591 6.63 11.33 -7.14
N ILE A 592 7.01 11.83 -8.32
CA ILE A 592 6.81 13.22 -8.74
C ILE A 592 6.15 13.21 -10.12
N TYR A 593 4.86 13.52 -10.18
CA TYR A 593 4.13 13.59 -11.44
C TYR A 593 3.49 14.96 -11.65
N VAL A 594 3.54 15.43 -12.90
CA VAL A 594 2.99 16.74 -13.29
C VAL A 594 1.78 16.49 -14.16
N HIS A 595 0.61 16.82 -13.65
CA HIS A 595 -0.64 16.70 -14.36
C HIS A 595 -0.98 18.02 -15.07
N SER A 596 -0.88 18.03 -16.40
CA SER A 596 -1.16 19.21 -17.22
C SER A 596 -2.64 19.61 -17.22
N ALA A 597 -3.55 18.63 -17.35
CA ALA A 597 -4.99 18.90 -17.42
C ALA A 597 -5.55 19.49 -16.10
N GLN A 598 -5.15 18.94 -14.95
CA GLN A 598 -5.55 19.44 -13.63
C GLN A 598 -4.68 20.61 -13.12
N ARG A 599 -3.64 20.98 -13.88
CA ARG A 599 -2.63 21.99 -13.49
C ARG A 599 -2.11 21.77 -12.08
N SER A 600 -1.69 20.54 -11.79
CA SER A 600 -1.22 20.15 -10.47
C SER A 600 0.07 19.33 -10.55
N VAL A 601 1.00 19.61 -9.65
CA VAL A 601 2.14 18.74 -9.36
C VAL A 601 1.78 17.92 -8.13
N ILE A 602 1.89 16.61 -8.22
CA ILE A 602 1.50 15.73 -7.14
C ILE A 602 2.72 14.92 -6.72
N LEU A 603 3.04 15.07 -5.44
CA LEU A 603 4.11 14.39 -4.74
C LEU A 603 3.48 13.30 -3.89
N ALA A 604 3.91 12.05 -4.10
CA ALA A 604 3.45 10.93 -3.31
C ALA A 604 4.63 10.28 -2.58
N ALA A 605 4.56 10.32 -1.26
CA ALA A 605 5.49 9.70 -0.32
C ALA A 605 4.80 8.62 0.52
N ASP A 606 3.53 8.32 0.23
CA ASP A 606 2.73 7.32 0.94
C ASP A 606 3.16 5.88 0.58
N GLY A 607 2.95 4.98 1.52
CA GLY A 607 3.22 3.56 1.42
C GLY A 607 2.12 2.80 0.68
N GLY A 608 2.46 1.61 0.20
CA GLY A 608 1.56 0.74 -0.55
C GLY A 608 1.46 1.08 -2.04
N ARG A 609 2.28 1.98 -2.56
CA ARG A 609 2.43 2.19 -4.01
C ARG A 609 3.28 1.06 -4.59
N VAL A 610 3.04 0.73 -5.85
CA VAL A 610 3.85 -0.25 -6.56
C VAL A 610 4.80 0.51 -7.46
N CYS A 611 6.09 0.22 -7.31
CA CYS A 611 7.14 0.80 -8.10
C CYS A 611 7.92 -0.27 -8.84
N ARG A 612 8.50 0.09 -9.98
CA ARG A 612 9.45 -0.75 -10.70
C ARG A 612 10.74 0.01 -11.00
N PRO A 613 11.90 -0.66 -10.94
CA PRO A 613 13.17 -0.03 -11.28
C PRO A 613 13.34 0.07 -12.80
N LEU A 614 13.78 1.23 -13.28
CA LEU A 614 14.07 1.48 -14.70
C LEU A 614 15.42 2.15 -14.86
N VAL A 615 16.07 1.92 -16.00
CA VAL A 615 17.34 2.58 -16.33
C VAL A 615 17.06 4.00 -16.79
N ILE A 616 17.78 4.97 -16.23
CA ILE A 616 17.67 6.37 -16.62
C ILE A 616 18.37 6.56 -17.98
N ALA A 617 17.70 7.25 -18.89
CA ALA A 617 18.27 7.68 -20.16
C ALA A 617 18.38 9.21 -20.22
N ASP A 618 19.56 9.71 -20.57
CA ASP A 618 19.76 11.13 -20.87
C ASP A 618 19.71 11.31 -22.38
N LYS A 619 18.63 11.93 -22.88
CA LYS A 619 18.41 12.18 -24.31
C LYS A 619 18.51 10.90 -25.15
N GLY A 620 17.89 9.81 -24.68
CA GLY A 620 17.93 8.49 -25.31
C GLY A 620 19.23 7.70 -25.16
N VAL A 621 20.23 8.23 -24.46
CA VAL A 621 21.44 7.48 -24.12
C VAL A 621 21.31 6.90 -22.73
N SER A 622 21.33 5.56 -22.64
CA SER A 622 21.38 4.83 -21.36
C SER A 622 22.55 5.30 -20.50
N ARG A 623 22.29 5.62 -19.22
CA ARG A 623 23.34 5.92 -18.23
C ARG A 623 24.14 4.69 -17.82
N VAL A 624 23.52 3.51 -17.87
CA VAL A 624 24.20 2.25 -17.57
C VAL A 624 25.13 1.89 -18.73
N LYS A 625 26.42 1.79 -18.43
CA LYS A 625 27.47 1.45 -19.39
C LYS A 625 28.01 0.06 -19.10
N GLN A 626 28.74 -0.50 -20.06
CA GLN A 626 29.31 -1.84 -19.96
C GLN A 626 30.24 -2.01 -18.76
N HIS A 627 31.00 -0.98 -18.36
CA HIS A 627 31.90 -1.07 -17.21
C HIS A 627 31.13 -1.22 -15.88
N HIS A 628 30.00 -0.52 -15.70
CA HIS A 628 29.14 -0.70 -14.53
C HIS A 628 28.66 -2.16 -14.38
N ILE A 629 28.31 -2.80 -15.50
CA ILE A 629 27.88 -4.21 -15.49
C ILE A 629 29.04 -5.17 -15.18
N ARG A 630 30.27 -4.86 -15.62
CA ARG A 630 31.46 -5.65 -15.24
C ARG A 630 31.70 -5.54 -13.73
N GLU A 631 31.70 -4.32 -13.19
CA GLU A 631 31.88 -4.08 -11.75
C GLU A 631 30.78 -4.73 -10.90
N LEU A 632 29.55 -4.83 -11.43
CA LEU A 632 28.46 -5.59 -10.81
C LEU A 632 28.73 -7.10 -10.81
N LYS A 633 29.24 -7.65 -11.92
CA LYS A 633 29.60 -9.08 -12.03
C LYS A 633 30.79 -9.44 -11.14
N ASP A 634 31.76 -8.53 -11.01
CA ASP A 634 32.92 -8.66 -10.14
C ASP A 634 32.57 -8.47 -8.64
N GLY A 635 31.34 -8.04 -8.33
CA GLY A 635 30.85 -7.85 -6.97
C GLY A 635 31.36 -6.58 -6.28
N ILE A 636 31.96 -5.65 -7.03
CA ILE A 636 32.45 -4.36 -6.53
C ILE A 636 31.26 -3.44 -6.22
N ARG A 637 30.21 -3.49 -7.05
CA ARG A 637 28.97 -2.73 -6.87
C ARG A 637 27.80 -3.63 -6.53
N THR A 638 26.89 -3.10 -5.71
CA THR A 638 25.58 -3.70 -5.43
C THR A 638 24.46 -2.98 -6.18
N PHE A 639 23.26 -3.56 -6.23
CA PHE A 639 22.11 -2.91 -6.88
C PHE A 639 21.78 -1.54 -6.27
N ASP A 640 21.93 -1.38 -4.96
CA ASP A 640 21.64 -0.11 -4.27
C ASP A 640 22.65 1.00 -4.66
N ASP A 641 23.87 0.64 -5.07
CA ASP A 641 24.84 1.62 -5.55
C ASP A 641 24.42 2.20 -6.91
N PHE A 642 23.72 1.42 -7.76
CA PHE A 642 23.13 1.94 -9.00
C PHE A 642 22.02 2.98 -8.74
N LEU A 643 21.32 2.86 -7.61
CA LEU A 643 20.33 3.85 -7.17
C LEU A 643 21.03 5.12 -6.66
N ARG A 644 22.05 4.96 -5.80
CA ARG A 644 22.81 6.08 -5.21
C ARG A 644 23.53 6.94 -6.26
N GLU A 645 24.04 6.31 -7.32
CA GLU A 645 24.70 7.01 -8.43
C GLU A 645 23.70 7.61 -9.44
N GLY A 646 22.40 7.34 -9.30
CA GLY A 646 21.38 7.81 -10.22
C GLY A 646 21.52 7.21 -11.63
N LEU A 647 21.85 5.91 -11.70
CA LEU A 647 21.84 5.11 -12.93
C LEU A 647 20.48 4.45 -13.16
N VAL A 648 19.87 3.98 -12.07
CA VAL A 648 18.55 3.36 -12.02
C VAL A 648 17.70 4.17 -11.04
N GLU A 649 16.41 4.30 -11.32
CA GLU A 649 15.45 4.83 -10.33
C GLU A 649 14.14 4.04 -10.34
N TYR A 650 13.40 4.14 -9.24
CA TYR A 650 12.08 3.54 -9.10
C TYR A 650 11.02 4.49 -9.64
N LEU A 651 10.21 4.02 -10.59
CA LEU A 651 9.02 4.74 -11.04
C LEU A 651 7.75 4.14 -10.43
N ASP A 652 6.85 5.01 -10.01
CA ASP A 652 5.46 4.70 -9.66
C ASP A 652 4.57 4.84 -10.90
N VAL A 653 3.42 4.16 -10.90
CA VAL A 653 2.44 4.16 -11.99
C VAL A 653 2.02 5.58 -12.39
N ASN A 654 1.87 6.50 -11.42
CA ASN A 654 1.53 7.90 -11.74
C ASN A 654 2.69 8.66 -12.41
N GLU A 655 3.94 8.36 -12.05
CA GLU A 655 5.13 9.00 -12.63
C GLU A 655 5.45 8.46 -14.02
N GLU A 656 5.10 7.19 -14.29
CA GLU A 656 5.21 6.60 -15.62
C GLU A 656 4.39 7.34 -16.68
N ASN A 657 3.26 7.96 -16.33
CA ASN A 657 2.49 8.80 -17.25
C ASN A 657 3.28 10.01 -17.77
N ASN A 658 4.28 10.49 -17.02
CA ASN A 658 5.15 11.60 -17.40
C ASN A 658 6.43 11.13 -18.10
N ALA A 659 6.69 9.82 -18.16
CA ALA A 659 7.90 9.25 -18.72
C ALA A 659 7.65 8.66 -20.10
N LEU A 660 8.66 8.74 -20.97
CA LEU A 660 8.70 7.99 -22.23
C LEU A 660 9.71 6.87 -22.06
N ILE A 661 9.22 5.62 -22.05
CA ILE A 661 9.99 4.42 -21.74
C ILE A 661 10.22 3.62 -23.02
N ALA A 662 11.47 3.40 -23.40
CA ALA A 662 11.82 2.50 -24.51
C ALA A 662 11.96 1.05 -24.00
N LEU A 663 11.45 0.08 -24.76
CA LEU A 663 11.60 -1.34 -24.41
C LEU A 663 13.04 -1.80 -24.66
N TYR A 664 13.61 -1.38 -25.78
CA TYR A 664 14.99 -1.68 -26.16
C TYR A 664 15.80 -0.42 -26.42
N GLU A 665 17.13 -0.53 -26.31
CA GLU A 665 18.04 0.61 -26.51
C GLU A 665 18.04 1.15 -27.95
N TRP A 666 17.70 0.32 -28.93
CA TRP A 666 17.64 0.71 -30.34
C TRP A 666 16.34 1.44 -30.72
N GLU A 667 15.29 1.33 -29.90
CA GLU A 667 14.04 2.09 -30.04
C GLU A 667 14.13 3.48 -29.37
N ALA A 668 15.25 3.78 -28.70
CA ALA A 668 15.40 4.99 -27.92
C ALA A 668 15.48 6.24 -28.80
N THR A 669 14.53 7.17 -28.62
CA THR A 669 14.56 8.50 -29.23
C THR A 669 15.16 9.54 -28.28
N PRO A 670 15.54 10.74 -28.75
CA PRO A 670 16.05 11.81 -27.89
C PRO A 670 15.09 12.24 -26.76
N ASP A 671 13.79 11.99 -26.92
CA ASP A 671 12.76 12.31 -25.92
C ASP A 671 12.59 11.20 -24.86
N THR A 672 13.22 10.04 -25.06
CA THR A 672 13.12 8.93 -24.09
C THR A 672 13.83 9.29 -22.80
N THR A 673 13.11 9.09 -21.70
CA THR A 673 13.58 9.40 -20.34
C THR A 673 14.07 8.16 -19.61
N HIS A 674 13.51 7.00 -19.93
CA HIS A 674 13.85 5.72 -19.30
C HIS A 674 13.91 4.59 -20.33
N ILE A 675 14.62 3.53 -19.96
CA ILE A 675 14.74 2.31 -20.74
C ILE A 675 14.45 1.12 -19.83
N GLU A 676 13.71 0.15 -20.35
CA GLU A 676 13.41 -1.10 -19.65
C GLU A 676 14.70 -1.88 -19.34
N ILE A 677 14.75 -2.48 -18.15
CA ILE A 677 15.85 -3.38 -17.78
C ILE A 677 15.72 -4.68 -18.59
N GLU A 678 14.59 -5.36 -18.42
CA GLU A 678 14.27 -6.61 -19.12
C GLU A 678 12.75 -6.73 -19.35
N PRO A 679 12.26 -6.77 -20.60
CA PRO A 679 10.82 -6.78 -20.90
C PRO A 679 10.06 -8.01 -20.39
N PHE A 680 10.72 -9.18 -20.25
CA PHE A 680 10.04 -10.40 -19.80
C PHE A 680 9.61 -10.36 -18.32
N THR A 681 10.10 -9.38 -17.57
CA THR A 681 9.81 -9.22 -16.13
C THR A 681 8.36 -8.79 -15.86
N ILE A 682 7.60 -8.43 -16.91
CA ILE A 682 6.14 -8.29 -16.87
C ILE A 682 5.44 -9.57 -16.40
N LEU A 683 6.02 -10.74 -16.68
CA LEU A 683 5.52 -12.02 -16.19
C LEU A 683 6.01 -12.28 -14.77
N GLY A 684 5.09 -12.68 -13.89
CA GLY A 684 5.42 -13.08 -12.52
C GLY A 684 6.07 -14.47 -12.42
N ALA A 685 6.37 -14.90 -11.20
CA ALA A 685 7.10 -16.15 -10.94
C ALA A 685 6.43 -17.40 -11.53
N CYS A 686 5.10 -17.54 -11.42
CA CYS A 686 4.37 -18.69 -11.96
C CYS A 686 4.25 -18.65 -13.49
N ALA A 687 3.98 -17.47 -14.06
CA ALA A 687 3.89 -17.30 -15.51
C ALA A 687 5.26 -17.48 -16.20
N GLY A 688 6.35 -17.17 -15.50
CA GLY A 688 7.71 -17.39 -15.96
C GLY A 688 8.08 -18.86 -16.18
N LEU A 689 7.26 -19.82 -15.73
CA LEU A 689 7.45 -21.24 -16.02
C LEU A 689 7.18 -21.61 -17.48
N ILE A 690 6.40 -20.79 -18.19
CA ILE A 690 5.91 -21.11 -19.53
C ILE A 690 7.05 -20.91 -20.53
N PRO A 691 7.43 -21.94 -21.31
CA PRO A 691 8.36 -21.76 -22.42
C PRO A 691 7.68 -20.97 -23.55
N TYR A 692 8.36 -19.97 -24.11
CA TYR A 692 7.90 -19.14 -25.23
C TYR A 692 6.43 -18.63 -25.09
N PRO A 693 6.07 -17.94 -24.00
CA PRO A 693 4.68 -17.55 -23.72
C PRO A 693 4.10 -16.60 -24.78
N HIS A 694 4.94 -15.89 -25.53
CA HIS A 694 4.56 -14.98 -26.61
C HIS A 694 4.08 -15.69 -27.89
N HIS A 695 4.37 -16.98 -28.06
CA HIS A 695 3.83 -17.79 -29.17
C HIS A 695 2.46 -18.40 -28.83
N ASN A 696 2.05 -18.35 -27.57
CA ASN A 696 0.79 -18.91 -27.10
C ASN A 696 -0.30 -17.84 -27.08
N GLN A 697 -1.55 -18.27 -27.30
CA GLN A 697 -2.71 -17.44 -27.01
C GLN A 697 -2.82 -17.17 -25.49
N SER A 698 -3.23 -15.96 -25.11
CA SER A 698 -3.27 -15.53 -23.69
C SER A 698 -4.02 -16.47 -22.74
N PRO A 699 -5.17 -17.10 -23.08
CA PRO A 699 -5.86 -18.00 -22.16
C PRO A 699 -5.04 -19.24 -21.80
N ARG A 700 -4.22 -19.76 -22.73
CA ARG A 700 -3.36 -20.93 -22.49
C ARG A 700 -2.30 -20.63 -21.44
N ASN A 701 -1.77 -19.41 -21.46
CA ASN A 701 -0.81 -18.97 -20.45
C ASN A 701 -1.48 -18.88 -19.07
N THR A 702 -2.71 -18.36 -18.98
CA THR A 702 -3.47 -18.31 -17.73
C THR A 702 -3.77 -19.71 -17.19
N TYR A 703 -4.17 -20.66 -18.04
CA TYR A 703 -4.39 -22.05 -17.63
C TYR A 703 -3.13 -22.68 -17.04
N GLN A 704 -1.98 -22.49 -17.69
CA GLN A 704 -0.72 -23.03 -17.19
C GLN A 704 -0.33 -22.42 -15.84
N CYS A 705 -0.62 -21.13 -15.58
CA CYS A 705 -0.35 -20.52 -14.28
C CYS A 705 -1.16 -21.17 -13.14
N ALA A 706 -2.40 -21.58 -13.41
CA ALA A 706 -3.24 -22.28 -12.44
C ALA A 706 -2.77 -23.73 -12.24
N MET A 707 -2.53 -24.46 -13.34
CA MET A 707 -2.11 -25.87 -13.29
C MET A 707 -0.70 -26.05 -12.70
N GLY A 708 0.22 -25.15 -13.01
CA GLY A 708 1.60 -25.18 -12.49
C GLY A 708 1.69 -25.05 -10.97
N LYS A 709 0.68 -24.47 -10.31
CA LYS A 709 0.58 -24.38 -8.83
C LYS A 709 0.11 -25.69 -8.20
N GLN A 710 -0.56 -26.55 -8.97
CA GLN A 710 -1.16 -27.81 -8.51
C GLN A 710 -0.32 -29.04 -8.88
N ALA A 711 0.60 -28.89 -9.85
CA ALA A 711 1.47 -29.96 -10.30
C ALA A 711 2.27 -30.55 -9.12
N MET A 712 2.29 -31.89 -9.03
CA MET A 712 3.08 -32.58 -8.00
C MET A 712 4.57 -32.35 -8.24
N GLY A 713 5.33 -32.24 -7.16
CA GLY A 713 6.77 -32.08 -7.21
C GLY A 713 7.35 -32.12 -5.81
N ASN A 714 8.67 -31.97 -5.71
CA ASN A 714 9.27 -31.81 -4.38
C ASN A 714 9.12 -30.36 -3.92
N MET A 715 8.83 -30.20 -2.63
CA MET A 715 8.54 -28.89 -2.08
C MET A 715 9.76 -28.23 -1.46
N ALA A 716 10.47 -28.97 -0.61
CA ALA A 716 11.51 -28.45 0.26
C ALA A 716 12.45 -29.58 0.68
N TYR A 717 13.65 -29.25 1.15
CA TYR A 717 14.59 -30.25 1.63
C TYR A 717 14.11 -30.96 2.91
N ASN A 718 13.37 -30.26 3.77
CA ASN A 718 12.83 -30.81 5.02
C ASN A 718 11.49 -31.55 4.85
N GLN A 719 11.09 -31.90 3.62
CA GLN A 719 9.80 -32.55 3.35
C GLN A 719 9.59 -33.90 4.05
N LEU A 720 10.65 -34.63 4.39
CA LEU A 720 10.57 -35.90 5.16
C LEU A 720 10.58 -35.69 6.68
N GLY A 721 11.12 -34.56 7.16
CA GLY A 721 11.17 -34.22 8.58
C GLY A 721 9.92 -33.49 9.07
N ARG A 722 8.90 -33.37 8.20
CA ARG A 722 7.71 -32.56 8.41
C ARG A 722 6.45 -33.43 8.32
N MET A 723 5.46 -33.12 9.13
CA MET A 723 4.15 -33.76 9.12
C MET A 723 3.10 -32.73 8.67
N ASP A 724 2.74 -32.77 7.39
CA ASP A 724 1.63 -31.97 6.84
C ASP A 724 0.40 -32.86 6.62
N THR A 725 -0.80 -32.27 6.61
CA THR A 725 -2.06 -33.01 6.39
C THR A 725 -2.11 -33.72 5.03
N LEU A 726 -1.57 -33.09 3.99
CA LEU A 726 -1.54 -33.62 2.63
C LEU A 726 -0.26 -33.16 1.95
N LEU A 727 0.50 -34.12 1.42
CA LEU A 727 1.75 -33.88 0.73
C LEU A 727 1.85 -34.81 -0.48
N TYR A 728 2.06 -34.24 -1.67
CA TYR A 728 2.30 -35.01 -2.89
C TYR A 728 3.76 -34.88 -3.31
N LEU A 729 4.46 -36.01 -3.40
CA LEU A 729 5.87 -36.07 -3.78
C LEU A 729 6.06 -36.91 -5.04
N LEU A 730 7.03 -36.52 -5.85
CA LEU A 730 7.51 -37.32 -6.97
C LEU A 730 8.76 -38.08 -6.55
N VAL A 731 8.82 -39.38 -6.88
CA VAL A 731 9.98 -40.22 -6.56
C VAL A 731 11.20 -39.82 -7.40
N TYR A 732 11.00 -39.61 -8.71
CA TYR A 732 12.08 -39.28 -9.66
C TYR A 732 11.74 -38.02 -10.45
N PRO A 733 11.90 -36.83 -9.85
CA PRO A 733 11.55 -35.62 -10.56
C PRO A 733 12.75 -35.18 -11.43
N GLN A 734 12.50 -34.66 -12.63
CA GLN A 734 13.53 -34.25 -13.60
C GLN A 734 13.53 -32.75 -13.91
N ARG A 735 14.65 -32.20 -14.37
CA ARG A 735 14.69 -30.79 -14.79
C ARG A 735 13.99 -30.61 -16.14
N PRO A 736 13.31 -29.48 -16.37
CA PRO A 736 12.83 -29.11 -17.70
C PRO A 736 13.99 -29.13 -18.70
N LEU A 737 13.75 -29.67 -19.90
CA LEU A 737 14.74 -29.62 -20.97
C LEU A 737 14.93 -28.19 -21.50
N LEU A 738 13.83 -27.45 -21.62
CA LEU A 738 13.83 -26.05 -21.99
C LEU A 738 13.52 -25.21 -20.75
N THR A 739 14.51 -24.44 -20.30
CA THR A 739 14.38 -23.53 -19.15
C THR A 739 14.17 -22.10 -19.62
N THR A 740 13.46 -21.32 -18.80
CA THR A 740 13.39 -19.87 -18.94
C THR A 740 14.37 -19.24 -17.95
N ARG A 741 14.85 -18.03 -18.25
CA ARG A 741 15.67 -17.26 -17.31
C ARG A 741 14.94 -17.02 -15.98
N THR A 742 13.62 -16.87 -16.00
CA THR A 742 12.82 -16.71 -14.78
C THR A 742 12.83 -17.97 -13.91
N ILE A 743 12.79 -19.18 -14.51
CA ILE A 743 12.93 -20.43 -13.75
C ILE A 743 14.26 -20.46 -13.01
N GLU A 744 15.36 -20.08 -13.65
CA GLU A 744 16.69 -20.11 -13.03
C GLU A 744 16.82 -19.15 -11.84
N LEU A 745 16.07 -18.04 -11.85
CA LEU A 745 16.03 -17.05 -10.77
C LEU A 745 15.16 -17.48 -9.59
N VAL A 746 13.97 -18.03 -9.88
CA VAL A 746 13.00 -18.44 -8.85
C VAL A 746 13.36 -19.80 -8.27
N CYS A 747 13.78 -20.72 -9.14
CA CYS A 747 14.12 -22.10 -8.85
C CYS A 747 15.57 -22.37 -9.32
N PRO A 748 16.59 -21.95 -8.55
CA PRO A 748 17.96 -22.28 -8.88
C PRO A 748 18.14 -23.81 -9.01
N PRO A 749 19.15 -24.28 -9.76
CA PRO A 749 19.32 -25.71 -10.06
C PRO A 749 19.34 -26.62 -8.81
N SER A 750 19.77 -26.09 -7.66
CA SER A 750 19.76 -26.79 -6.38
C SER A 750 18.34 -27.11 -5.86
N THR A 751 17.32 -26.37 -6.30
CA THR A 751 15.95 -26.56 -5.85
C THR A 751 15.38 -27.90 -6.29
N PRO A 752 14.54 -28.54 -5.46
CA PRO A 752 13.99 -29.84 -5.77
C PRO A 752 12.76 -29.73 -6.71
N THR A 753 12.41 -28.55 -7.23
CA THR A 753 11.34 -28.36 -8.22
C THR A 753 11.70 -28.98 -9.57
N HIS A 754 11.19 -30.17 -9.76
CA HIS A 754 11.53 -30.98 -10.90
C HIS A 754 10.23 -31.59 -11.45
N PHE A 755 10.06 -31.49 -12.76
CA PHE A 755 8.89 -31.89 -13.52
C PHE A 755 9.01 -33.36 -13.93
N SER A 756 7.88 -34.00 -14.25
CA SER A 756 7.91 -35.28 -14.95
C SER A 756 8.32 -35.06 -16.41
N ARG A 757 9.28 -35.85 -16.90
CA ARG A 757 9.63 -35.86 -18.32
C ARG A 757 8.80 -36.94 -19.01
N THR A 758 8.07 -36.53 -20.05
CA THR A 758 7.35 -37.44 -20.93
C THR A 758 7.90 -37.26 -22.34
N VAL A 759 8.28 -38.36 -22.99
CA VAL A 759 8.57 -38.35 -24.43
C VAL A 759 7.23 -38.43 -25.14
N LEU A 760 6.84 -37.33 -25.79
CA LEU A 760 5.57 -37.23 -26.50
C LEU A 760 5.80 -37.41 -27.99
N HIS A 761 5.11 -38.37 -28.60
CA HIS A 761 5.06 -38.53 -30.05
C HIS A 761 3.67 -38.09 -30.52
N CYS A 762 3.59 -37.00 -31.27
CA CYS A 762 2.34 -36.53 -31.87
C CYS A 762 2.08 -37.32 -33.16
N SER A 763 1.33 -38.41 -33.06
CA SER A 763 0.83 -39.20 -34.17
C SER A 763 -0.60 -39.66 -33.89
N ASP A 764 -1.43 -39.76 -34.93
CA ASP A 764 -2.79 -40.29 -34.79
C ASP A 764 -2.76 -41.80 -34.45
N TYR A 765 -2.92 -42.12 -33.17
CA TYR A 765 -3.02 -43.49 -32.71
C TYR A 765 -4.47 -43.98 -32.78
N PRO A 766 -4.76 -45.12 -33.43
CA PRO A 766 -6.13 -45.51 -33.72
C PRO A 766 -6.89 -45.92 -32.46
N GLY A 767 -8.04 -45.26 -32.22
CA GLY A 767 -9.14 -45.78 -31.39
C GLY A 767 -9.41 -45.07 -30.06
N TYR A 768 -8.44 -44.40 -29.44
CA TYR A 768 -8.62 -43.82 -28.09
C TYR A 768 -8.69 -42.28 -28.05
N MET A 769 -8.33 -41.58 -29.13
CA MET A 769 -8.34 -40.10 -29.21
C MET A 769 -9.41 -39.52 -30.16
N ARG A 770 -10.39 -40.31 -30.62
CA ARG A 770 -11.57 -39.79 -31.35
C ARG A 770 -12.57 -39.20 -30.35
N GLY A 771 -12.30 -38.03 -29.82
CA GLY A 771 -13.25 -37.33 -28.95
C GLY A 771 -12.60 -36.34 -28.00
N ILE A 772 -11.85 -35.37 -28.53
CA ILE A 772 -11.54 -34.11 -27.84
C ILE A 772 -11.70 -32.98 -28.84
#